data_AF-A0A271JC59-F1
#
_entry.id   AF-A0A271JC59-F1
#
_cell.length_a   1.000
_cell.length_b   1.000
_cell.length_c   1.000
_cell.angle_alpha   90.00
_cell.angle_beta   90.00
_cell.angle_gamma   90.00
#
_symmetry.space_group_name_H-M   'P 1'
#
loop_
_entity.id
_entity.type
_entity.pdbx_description
1 polymer ?
#
loop_
_entity_poly.entity_id
_entity_poly.type
_entity_poly.pdbx_seq_one_letter_code
_entity_poly.pdbx_strand_id
1 'polypeptide(L)'
;MPPITYVARRPGPFSVLVQAAEIGGLRLEPQPPVRVLDRYYDTDDGELLRRGLGLRVREEGGRVGASLRTLGESAEASAEVDLEEPVGDAPLDLPPSVVADTVRAAIGEDALRPLLTLRQYRTPRRVFDGPIPVGRLSFDVVVYEVPGAREVSNEVEIVSASGADVLALVGPVFEARGLEAVEQSAFERGILRMRRTLAEPALLLPEERRQLEEVVAFGDDPSLRRRAHVLLLDARGFRPDTIASQTGLSMARVQFWRERFREVRLGVLDPDPAPPRRASLATSTPPSVPSSVTSGAPLPPVEAPAEAAAPRPGGSEGDGLAGRDLEDPTQALDMADLLDLFSPTLPDTPFFDGHTGADEEVDLDAPESPRPVPLTDRLSVPSPPRNPYPVVLGPVQVTPARSPRTAEEDPFSEVDLSRLRRSARAEAATSPRPTPAAEEAGGPEAVPGLVRPKLDGDTPLLAAAEAMLAYAVAVFDEQAARFLDTQAPSAARRLLVAAHGLRMTVETFGDALPAAAGDRLVAAIRPLAVDLDQALETARVALAEGGRSDLVRQATATLDAAAERLRGGREPWGGRAHRLVERLAAQSADGARRSDDAPLADDFVGAPGDAPSPTRLRHMLGSAVWSRFEAIRALEDDLRTPTPALASHFAVALSGLRFVLSLVEPSGGRAVGDLSEALGAAEAAAVEVRQRHAGGHADALNDLADLWAEVTSPPFKKRVAGIVATV
;
A
#
# COMPACT_ATOMS: atom_id res chain seq x y z
N MET A 1 40.87 -6.93 3.85
CA MET A 1 39.71 -7.54 3.17
C MET A 1 38.67 -6.45 2.93
N PRO A 2 37.90 -6.50 1.84
CA PRO A 2 36.80 -5.57 1.64
C PRO A 2 35.75 -5.72 2.75
N PRO A 3 34.98 -4.66 3.05
CA PRO A 3 33.88 -4.75 3.99
C PRO A 3 32.83 -5.75 3.50
N ILE A 4 32.25 -6.52 4.42
CA ILE A 4 31.14 -7.42 4.15
C ILE A 4 29.90 -6.87 4.82
N THR A 5 28.77 -6.88 4.12
CA THR A 5 27.50 -6.38 4.63
C THR A 5 26.53 -7.53 4.88
N TYR A 6 25.85 -7.50 6.03
CA TYR A 6 24.68 -8.32 6.32
C TYR A 6 23.43 -7.44 6.33
N VAL A 7 22.30 -7.95 5.84
CA VAL A 7 21.02 -7.24 5.84
C VAL A 7 20.00 -8.03 6.64
N ALA A 8 19.28 -7.35 7.52
CA ALA A 8 18.20 -7.96 8.29
C ALA A 8 16.89 -7.95 7.50
N ARG A 9 16.29 -9.13 7.26
CA ARG A 9 14.97 -9.24 6.62
C ARG A 9 13.82 -8.80 7.54
N ARG A 10 14.06 -8.76 8.85
CA ARG A 10 13.09 -8.36 9.89
C ARG A 10 13.79 -7.44 10.91
N PRO A 11 13.07 -6.49 11.51
CA PRO A 11 13.70 -5.49 12.38
C PRO A 11 14.06 -6.05 13.77
N GLY A 12 13.28 -7.00 14.30
CA GLY A 12 13.47 -7.54 15.66
C GLY A 12 14.87 -8.12 15.93
N PRO A 13 15.42 -9.01 15.07
CA PRO A 13 16.77 -9.54 15.25
C PRO A 13 17.87 -8.49 15.25
N PHE A 14 17.68 -7.39 14.51
CA PHE A 14 18.66 -6.32 14.40
C PHE A 14 18.77 -5.50 15.68
N SER A 15 17.64 -5.11 16.29
CA SER A 15 17.62 -4.30 17.53
C SER A 15 18.36 -4.98 18.68
N VAL A 16 18.21 -6.30 18.82
CA VAL A 16 18.91 -7.10 19.83
C VAL A 16 20.43 -7.09 19.60
N LEU A 17 20.88 -7.17 18.35
CA LEU A 17 22.31 -7.15 18.01
C LEU A 17 22.93 -5.76 18.24
N VAL A 18 22.19 -4.68 17.98
CA VAL A 18 22.65 -3.28 18.20
C VAL A 18 23.00 -3.02 19.67
N GLN A 19 22.24 -3.63 20.60
CA GLN A 19 22.42 -3.49 22.04
C GLN A 19 23.43 -4.47 22.64
N ALA A 20 23.89 -5.47 21.87
CA ALA A 20 24.77 -6.50 22.38
C ALA A 20 26.16 -5.94 22.73
N ALA A 21 26.64 -6.24 23.95
CA ALA A 21 28.00 -5.95 24.37
C ALA A 21 29.02 -6.99 23.85
N GLU A 22 28.53 -8.15 23.39
CA GLU A 22 29.34 -9.26 22.90
C GLU A 22 28.59 -10.01 21.79
N ILE A 23 29.29 -10.37 20.72
CA ILE A 23 28.76 -11.16 19.59
C ILE A 23 29.82 -12.16 19.16
N GLY A 24 29.47 -13.45 19.08
CA GLY A 24 30.40 -14.49 18.60
C GLY A 24 31.67 -14.61 19.44
N GLY A 25 31.59 -14.34 20.75
CA GLY A 25 32.76 -14.29 21.65
C GLY A 25 33.59 -13.01 21.56
N LEU A 26 33.23 -12.08 20.67
CA LEU A 26 33.92 -10.81 20.48
C LEU A 26 33.23 -9.70 21.27
N ARG A 27 34.02 -8.97 22.05
CA ARG A 27 33.55 -7.84 22.84
C ARG A 27 33.40 -6.60 21.97
N LEU A 28 32.29 -5.87 22.14
CA LEU A 28 31.94 -4.68 21.38
C LEU A 28 31.97 -3.43 22.25
N GLU A 29 32.71 -2.41 21.81
CA GLU A 29 32.73 -1.09 22.46
C GLU A 29 32.00 -0.03 21.62
N PRO A 30 31.07 0.75 22.20
CA PRO A 30 30.40 1.86 21.51
C PRO A 30 31.38 2.89 20.93
N GLN A 31 31.05 3.40 19.75
CA GLN A 31 31.59 4.65 19.22
C GLN A 31 30.44 5.66 19.01
N PRO A 32 30.73 6.97 18.90
CA PRO A 32 29.69 7.96 18.63
C PRO A 32 28.92 7.63 17.34
N PRO A 33 27.58 7.76 17.34
CA PRO A 33 26.79 7.55 16.14
C PRO A 33 27.11 8.62 15.09
N VAL A 34 27.02 8.23 13.82
CA VAL A 34 27.35 9.10 12.68
C VAL A 34 26.18 9.12 11.71
N ARG A 35 25.84 10.31 11.19
CA ARG A 35 24.87 10.48 10.12
C ARG A 35 25.63 10.74 8.82
N VAL A 36 25.29 10.00 7.78
CA VAL A 36 25.90 10.11 6.46
C VAL A 36 24.78 10.29 5.44
N LEU A 37 24.93 11.26 4.56
CA LEU A 37 24.05 11.48 3.41
C LEU A 37 24.86 11.29 2.14
N ASP A 38 24.55 10.24 1.39
CA ASP A 38 25.16 9.97 0.08
C ASP A 38 24.15 10.28 -1.02
N ARG A 39 24.49 11.18 -1.94
CA ARG A 39 23.76 11.37 -3.21
C ARG A 39 24.57 10.81 -4.36
N TYR A 40 23.97 9.94 -5.16
CA TYR A 40 24.58 9.39 -6.35
C TYR A 40 24.10 10.15 -7.57
N TYR A 41 25.00 10.43 -8.50
CA TYR A 41 24.73 11.19 -9.71
C TYR A 41 25.07 10.38 -10.96
N ASP A 42 24.26 10.56 -11.99
CA ASP A 42 24.48 9.98 -13.32
C ASP A 42 23.74 10.83 -14.37
N THR A 43 23.88 10.50 -15.66
CA THR A 43 23.04 11.08 -16.71
C THR A 43 21.64 10.45 -16.69
N ASP A 44 20.67 11.07 -17.38
CA ASP A 44 19.29 10.55 -17.48
C ASP A 44 19.25 9.10 -18.00
N ASP A 45 20.19 8.78 -18.90
CA ASP A 45 20.37 7.46 -19.52
C ASP A 45 21.41 6.55 -18.80
N GLY A 46 21.91 6.95 -17.62
CA GLY A 46 22.81 6.14 -16.79
C GLY A 46 24.18 5.81 -17.40
N GLU A 47 24.83 6.78 -18.07
CA GLU A 47 26.09 6.55 -18.78
C GLU A 47 27.26 6.18 -17.85
N LEU A 48 27.35 6.74 -16.64
CA LEU A 48 28.40 6.36 -15.68
C LEU A 48 28.21 4.90 -15.25
N LEU A 49 26.99 4.51 -14.88
CA LEU A 49 26.68 3.12 -14.53
C LEU A 49 26.99 2.16 -15.69
N ARG A 50 26.69 2.55 -16.95
CA ARG A 50 27.03 1.76 -18.14
C ARG A 50 28.52 1.48 -18.29
N ARG A 51 29.37 2.40 -17.82
CA ARG A 51 30.84 2.27 -17.81
C ARG A 51 31.36 1.61 -16.53
N GLY A 52 30.48 1.14 -15.65
CA GLY A 52 30.86 0.55 -14.37
C GLY A 52 31.42 1.59 -13.39
N LEU A 53 30.93 2.82 -13.45
CA LEU A 53 31.33 3.91 -12.56
C LEU A 53 30.14 4.36 -11.70
N GLY A 54 30.42 4.75 -10.45
CA GLY A 54 29.47 5.39 -9.54
C GLY A 54 30.04 6.69 -9.01
N LEU A 55 29.38 7.81 -9.28
CA LEU A 55 29.71 9.13 -8.73
C LEU A 55 28.84 9.40 -7.50
N ARG A 56 29.47 9.68 -6.37
CA ARG A 56 28.81 9.87 -5.07
C ARG A 56 29.29 11.14 -4.42
N VAL A 57 28.37 12.03 -4.07
CA VAL A 57 28.59 13.16 -3.17
C VAL A 57 28.17 12.73 -1.76
N ARG A 58 29.10 12.80 -0.81
CA ARG A 58 28.89 12.43 0.59
C ARG A 58 28.93 13.67 1.46
N GLU A 59 27.93 13.81 2.34
CA GLU A 59 27.92 14.75 3.45
C GLU A 59 28.06 13.99 4.77
N GLU A 60 29.10 14.29 5.53
CA GLU A 60 29.40 13.65 6.82
C GLU A 60 30.14 14.62 7.74
N GLY A 61 29.63 14.84 8.96
CA GLY A 61 30.30 15.66 9.96
C GLY A 61 30.60 17.11 9.53
N GLY A 62 29.73 17.69 8.69
CA GLY A 62 29.90 19.05 8.14
C GLY A 62 30.88 19.13 6.96
N ARG A 63 31.41 18.00 6.47
CA ARG A 63 32.23 17.94 5.25
C ARG A 63 31.41 17.41 4.09
N VAL A 64 31.65 17.96 2.91
CA VAL A 64 31.05 17.52 1.65
C VAL A 64 32.15 17.15 0.68
N GLY A 65 32.09 15.94 0.11
CA GLY A 65 33.08 15.47 -0.86
C GLY A 65 32.46 14.60 -1.94
N ALA A 66 32.89 14.80 -3.19
CA ALA A 66 32.54 13.94 -4.31
C ALA A 66 33.59 12.84 -4.48
N SER A 67 33.14 11.63 -4.76
CA SER A 67 33.97 10.45 -4.96
C SER A 67 33.49 9.67 -6.18
N LEU A 68 34.42 9.30 -7.05
CA LEU A 68 34.15 8.44 -8.21
C LEU A 68 34.74 7.05 -7.94
N ARG A 69 33.92 6.02 -8.05
CA ARG A 69 34.30 4.63 -7.79
C ARG A 69 34.01 3.73 -8.98
N THR A 70 34.91 2.79 -9.24
CA THR A 70 34.63 1.66 -10.12
C THR A 70 33.74 0.66 -9.38
N LEU A 71 32.71 0.17 -10.07
CA LEU A 71 31.75 -0.82 -9.60
C LEU A 71 32.18 -2.21 -10.07
N GLY A 72 32.10 -3.23 -9.21
CA GLY A 72 32.49 -4.61 -9.51
C GLY A 72 33.75 -5.09 -8.77
N GLU A 73 34.45 -6.09 -9.34
CA GLU A 73 35.55 -6.81 -8.66
C GLU A 73 36.70 -5.87 -8.25
N SER A 74 36.86 -5.75 -6.93
CA SER A 74 37.88 -4.95 -6.23
C SER A 74 37.87 -3.47 -6.61
N ALA A 75 36.97 -2.72 -5.95
CA ALA A 75 36.89 -1.25 -5.96
C ALA A 75 38.16 -0.57 -5.39
N GLU A 76 39.31 -0.79 -6.04
CA GLU A 76 40.63 -0.32 -5.60
C GLU A 76 40.93 1.11 -6.05
N ALA A 77 40.19 1.64 -7.04
CA ALA A 77 40.34 3.02 -7.52
C ALA A 77 39.15 3.88 -7.07
N SER A 78 39.41 4.78 -6.12
CA SER A 78 38.52 5.88 -5.73
C SER A 78 39.30 7.18 -5.87
N ALA A 79 38.78 8.12 -6.65
CA ALA A 79 39.27 9.49 -6.68
C ALA A 79 38.27 10.38 -5.94
N GLU A 80 38.76 11.32 -5.12
CA GLU A 80 37.93 12.17 -4.28
C GLU A 80 38.27 13.65 -4.49
N VAL A 81 37.27 14.52 -4.36
CA VAL A 81 37.41 15.98 -4.41
C VAL A 81 36.47 16.62 -3.40
N ASP A 82 36.96 17.57 -2.63
CA ASP A 82 36.14 18.32 -1.67
C ASP A 82 35.22 19.30 -2.40
N LEU A 83 34.02 19.50 -1.86
CA LEU A 83 33.05 20.49 -2.35
C LEU A 83 32.84 21.56 -1.28
N GLU A 84 32.63 22.81 -1.72
CA GLU A 84 32.44 23.95 -0.81
C GLU A 84 31.06 23.95 -0.15
N GLU A 85 30.03 23.46 -0.84
CA GLU A 85 28.64 23.51 -0.39
C GLU A 85 27.89 22.18 -0.62
N PRO A 86 26.85 21.88 0.20
CA PRO A 86 25.96 20.75 -0.02
C PRO A 86 25.18 20.91 -1.33
N VAL A 87 25.19 19.86 -2.15
CA VAL A 87 24.54 19.88 -3.47
C VAL A 87 23.11 19.37 -3.31
N GLY A 88 22.13 20.22 -3.62
CA GLY A 88 20.71 19.87 -3.64
C GLY A 88 20.32 19.04 -4.89
N ASP A 89 19.09 19.20 -5.35
CA ASP A 89 18.54 18.46 -6.50
C ASP A 89 18.96 19.03 -7.88
N ALA A 90 19.77 20.09 -7.88
CA ALA A 90 20.30 20.69 -9.09
C ALA A 90 21.31 19.76 -9.79
N PRO A 91 21.55 19.93 -11.10
CA PRO A 91 22.64 19.26 -11.77
C PRO A 91 23.97 19.53 -11.07
N LEU A 92 24.79 18.50 -10.91
CA LEU A 92 26.08 18.59 -10.22
C LEU A 92 27.12 19.20 -11.15
N ASP A 93 27.72 20.31 -10.72
CA ASP A 93 28.94 20.85 -11.31
C ASP A 93 30.15 20.47 -10.46
N LEU A 94 31.15 19.85 -11.08
CA LEU A 94 32.34 19.35 -10.39
C LEU A 94 33.49 20.34 -10.53
N PRO A 95 34.17 20.72 -9.44
CA PRO A 95 35.34 21.58 -9.54
C PRO A 95 36.46 20.89 -10.34
N PRO A 96 37.34 21.67 -11.02
CA PRO A 96 38.45 21.13 -11.80
C PRO A 96 39.29 20.14 -10.99
N SER A 97 39.28 18.88 -11.40
CA SER A 97 39.88 17.76 -10.67
C SER A 97 40.00 16.54 -11.57
N VAL A 98 40.78 15.53 -11.14
CA VAL A 98 40.84 14.22 -11.83
C VAL A 98 39.45 13.57 -11.90
N VAL A 99 38.62 13.76 -10.87
CA VAL A 99 37.23 13.30 -10.85
C VAL A 99 36.43 13.97 -11.98
N ALA A 100 36.49 15.31 -12.07
CA ALA A 100 35.80 16.06 -13.11
C ALA A 100 36.27 15.66 -14.53
N ASP A 101 37.57 15.50 -14.74
CA ASP A 101 38.12 15.10 -16.04
C ASP A 101 37.71 13.68 -16.44
N THR A 102 37.68 12.75 -15.48
CA THR A 102 37.23 11.38 -15.71
C THR A 102 35.74 11.32 -16.04
N VAL A 103 34.92 12.08 -15.30
CA VAL A 103 33.47 12.15 -15.54
C VAL A 103 33.18 12.80 -16.89
N ARG A 104 33.85 13.91 -17.25
CA ARG A 104 33.71 14.55 -18.56
C ARG A 104 34.15 13.63 -19.70
N ALA A 105 35.21 12.86 -19.53
CA ALA A 105 35.62 11.85 -20.50
C ALA A 105 34.60 10.69 -20.62
N ALA A 106 33.83 10.44 -19.56
CA ALA A 106 32.79 9.41 -19.54
C ALA A 106 31.50 9.85 -20.22
N ILE A 107 30.99 11.04 -19.91
CA ILE A 107 29.64 11.48 -20.31
C ILE A 107 29.63 12.64 -21.31
N GLY A 108 30.79 13.21 -21.64
CA GLY A 108 30.89 14.43 -22.45
C GLY A 108 30.33 15.64 -21.70
N GLU A 109 29.38 16.32 -22.34
CA GLU A 109 28.71 17.54 -21.82
C GLU A 109 27.32 17.24 -21.22
N ASP A 110 26.95 15.97 -21.10
CA ASP A 110 25.65 15.58 -20.52
C ASP A 110 25.57 15.97 -19.05
N ALA A 111 24.39 16.44 -18.62
CA ALA A 111 24.18 16.89 -17.24
C ALA A 111 24.12 15.72 -16.25
N LEU A 112 24.87 15.84 -15.15
CA LEU A 112 24.82 14.94 -14.00
C LEU A 112 23.61 15.30 -13.12
N ARG A 113 22.65 14.40 -13.01
CA ARG A 113 21.47 14.58 -12.16
C ARG A 113 21.47 13.59 -10.99
N PRO A 114 20.82 13.93 -9.86
CA PRO A 114 20.63 12.98 -8.78
C PRO A 114 19.91 11.72 -9.28
N LEU A 115 20.54 10.57 -9.08
CA LEU A 115 20.02 9.25 -9.44
C LEU A 115 19.29 8.60 -8.27
N LEU A 116 19.93 8.60 -7.09
CA LEU A 116 19.36 8.13 -5.83
C LEU A 116 20.09 8.75 -4.64
N THR A 117 19.43 8.77 -3.49
CA THR A 117 19.99 9.26 -2.22
C THR A 117 19.95 8.14 -1.18
N LEU A 118 21.01 8.00 -0.39
CA LEU A 118 21.08 7.12 0.77
C LEU A 118 21.29 7.96 2.03
N ARG A 119 20.39 7.82 3.01
CA ARG A 119 20.54 8.40 4.34
C ARG A 119 20.88 7.29 5.32
N GLN A 120 22.09 7.33 5.88
CA GLN A 120 22.58 6.29 6.77
C GLN A 120 22.73 6.83 8.19
N TYR A 121 22.15 6.10 9.14
CA TYR A 121 22.32 6.29 10.58
C TYR A 121 23.20 5.18 11.10
N ARG A 122 24.45 5.49 11.38
CA ARG A 122 25.49 4.50 11.66
C ARG A 122 25.76 4.43 13.15
N THR A 123 25.74 3.22 13.70
CA THR A 123 26.11 2.93 15.09
C THR A 123 27.37 2.06 15.12
N PRO A 124 28.56 2.67 14.95
CA PRO A 124 29.80 1.92 14.90
C PRO A 124 30.21 1.37 16.27
N ARG A 125 30.80 0.18 16.27
CA ARG A 125 31.35 -0.52 17.43
C ARG A 125 32.76 -1.02 17.12
N ARG A 126 33.72 -0.76 18.02
CA ARG A 126 35.04 -1.41 17.95
C ARG A 126 34.93 -2.84 18.46
N VAL A 127 35.59 -3.77 17.77
CA VAL A 127 35.52 -5.20 18.04
C VAL A 127 36.83 -5.67 18.65
N PHE A 128 36.74 -6.43 19.75
CA PHE A 128 37.90 -6.96 20.46
C PHE A 128 37.81 -8.46 20.65
N ASP A 129 38.94 -9.14 20.45
CA ASP A 129 39.19 -10.49 20.96
C ASP A 129 40.07 -10.37 22.21
N GLY A 130 39.44 -10.53 23.38
CA GLY A 130 40.03 -10.17 24.66
C GLY A 130 40.48 -8.69 24.69
N PRO A 131 41.79 -8.39 24.91
CA PRO A 131 42.30 -7.02 24.87
C PRO A 131 42.70 -6.54 23.47
N ILE A 132 42.68 -7.38 22.45
CA ILE A 132 43.24 -7.09 21.12
C ILE A 132 42.12 -6.54 20.21
N PRO A 133 42.27 -5.33 19.63
CA PRO A 133 41.30 -4.83 18.64
C PRO A 133 41.44 -5.62 17.33
N VAL A 134 40.35 -6.23 16.87
CA VAL A 134 40.33 -7.13 15.70
C VAL A 134 39.51 -6.58 14.54
N GLY A 135 38.75 -5.50 14.73
CA GLY A 135 37.99 -4.87 13.66
C GLY A 135 36.94 -3.88 14.11
N ARG A 136 35.96 -3.64 13.24
CA ARG A 136 34.80 -2.77 13.46
C ARG A 136 33.54 -3.44 12.93
N LEU A 137 32.45 -3.33 13.70
CA LEU A 137 31.09 -3.57 13.23
C LEU A 137 30.37 -2.22 13.16
N SER A 138 29.56 -1.99 12.13
CA SER A 138 28.67 -0.83 12.07
C SER A 138 27.24 -1.30 11.88
N PHE A 139 26.37 -0.97 12.83
CA PHE A 139 24.95 -1.24 12.72
C PHE A 139 24.26 -0.02 12.13
N ASP A 140 23.79 -0.15 10.91
CA ASP A 140 23.37 0.96 10.07
C ASP A 140 21.88 0.84 9.74
N VAL A 141 21.13 1.91 9.97
CA VAL A 141 19.79 2.08 9.39
C VAL A 141 19.96 2.90 8.12
N VAL A 142 19.68 2.28 6.97
CA VAL A 142 19.88 2.87 5.64
C VAL A 142 18.53 3.16 5.02
N VAL A 143 18.28 4.42 4.71
CA VAL A 143 17.09 4.86 3.98
C VAL A 143 17.47 5.13 2.54
N TYR A 144 16.91 4.33 1.63
CA TYR A 144 17.03 4.45 0.19
C TYR A 144 15.95 5.39 -0.33
N GLU A 145 16.35 6.46 -0.99
CA GLU A 145 15.47 7.42 -1.63
C GLU A 145 15.73 7.36 -3.13
N VAL A 146 14.82 6.68 -3.82
CA VAL A 146 14.83 6.51 -5.28
C VAL A 146 13.62 7.25 -5.86
N PRO A 147 13.61 7.59 -7.16
CA PRO A 147 12.46 8.25 -7.77
C PRO A 147 11.15 7.50 -7.51
N GLY A 148 10.21 8.15 -6.81
CA GLY A 148 8.88 7.61 -6.50
C GLY A 148 8.81 6.59 -5.37
N ALA A 149 9.90 6.29 -4.66
CA ALA A 149 9.88 5.35 -3.53
C ALA A 149 10.92 5.66 -2.45
N ARG A 150 10.60 5.30 -1.21
CA ARG A 150 11.50 5.37 -0.06
C ARG A 150 11.47 4.03 0.67
N GLU A 151 12.63 3.44 0.88
CA GLU A 151 12.75 2.12 1.52
C GLU A 151 13.77 2.16 2.65
N VAL A 152 13.52 1.42 3.73
CA VAL A 152 14.42 1.33 4.88
C VAL A 152 15.03 -0.07 4.94
N SER A 153 16.33 -0.15 5.19
CA SER A 153 17.09 -1.38 5.36
C SER A 153 17.91 -1.30 6.65
N ASN A 154 17.97 -2.40 7.39
CA ASN A 154 18.83 -2.53 8.55
C ASN A 154 20.04 -3.38 8.16
N GLU A 155 21.23 -2.83 8.30
CA GLU A 155 22.46 -3.38 7.73
C GLU A 155 23.56 -3.46 8.78
N VAL A 156 24.41 -4.48 8.68
CA VAL A 156 25.61 -4.62 9.51
C VAL A 156 26.83 -4.68 8.60
N GLU A 157 27.66 -3.64 8.66
CA GLU A 157 28.95 -3.63 7.96
C GLU A 157 30.06 -4.18 8.85
N ILE A 158 30.82 -5.15 8.33
CA ILE A 158 31.93 -5.81 9.01
C ILE A 158 33.24 -5.40 8.35
N VAL A 159 34.17 -4.87 9.14
CA VAL A 159 35.54 -4.57 8.71
C VAL A 159 36.53 -5.26 9.63
N SER A 160 37.24 -6.25 9.10
CA SER A 160 38.32 -6.94 9.82
C SER A 160 39.63 -6.15 9.77
N ALA A 161 40.36 -6.12 10.88
CA ALA A 161 41.75 -5.67 10.90
C ALA A 161 42.65 -6.66 10.13
N SER A 162 43.84 -6.22 9.75
CA SER A 162 44.81 -7.07 9.04
C SER A 162 45.15 -8.32 9.87
N GLY A 163 45.02 -9.51 9.28
CA GLY A 163 45.31 -10.79 9.93
C GLY A 163 44.22 -11.31 10.87
N ALA A 164 43.10 -10.59 11.04
CA ALA A 164 41.94 -11.05 11.80
C ALA A 164 40.79 -11.49 10.86
N ASP A 165 39.98 -12.43 11.31
CA ASP A 165 38.77 -12.88 10.62
C ASP A 165 37.55 -12.72 11.52
N VAL A 166 37.08 -11.48 11.64
CA VAL A 166 35.88 -11.15 12.42
C VAL A 166 34.65 -11.84 11.83
N LEU A 167 34.57 -11.95 10.50
CA LEU A 167 33.45 -12.55 9.79
C LEU A 167 33.20 -14.00 10.22
N ALA A 168 34.25 -14.81 10.29
CA ALA A 168 34.12 -16.22 10.66
C ALA A 168 33.47 -16.43 12.04
N LEU A 169 33.62 -15.47 12.96
CA LEU A 169 33.07 -15.53 14.31
C LEU A 169 31.65 -14.97 14.41
N VAL A 170 31.35 -13.87 13.70
CA VAL A 170 30.05 -13.19 13.81
C VAL A 170 29.03 -13.62 12.76
N GLY A 171 29.48 -14.06 11.58
CA GLY A 171 28.64 -14.47 10.46
C GLY A 171 27.60 -15.54 10.85
N PRO A 172 28.00 -16.66 11.49
CA PRO A 172 27.05 -17.68 11.94
C PRO A 172 26.01 -17.15 12.93
N VAL A 173 26.37 -16.17 13.77
CA VAL A 173 25.44 -15.54 14.71
C VAL A 173 24.42 -14.68 13.96
N PHE A 174 24.85 -13.93 12.95
CA PHE A 174 23.98 -13.12 12.11
C PHE A 174 23.00 -14.00 11.31
N GLU A 175 23.50 -15.06 10.68
CA GLU A 175 22.68 -16.02 9.92
C GLU A 175 21.66 -16.73 10.80
N ALA A 176 22.07 -17.20 11.99
CA ALA A 176 21.15 -17.81 12.96
C ALA A 176 20.06 -16.84 13.47
N ARG A 177 20.28 -15.53 13.31
CA ARG A 177 19.32 -14.47 13.65
C ARG A 177 18.55 -13.95 12.42
N GLY A 178 18.73 -14.57 11.25
CA GLY A 178 17.99 -14.24 10.02
C GLY A 178 18.51 -13.02 9.28
N LEU A 179 19.78 -12.63 9.51
CA LEU A 179 20.49 -11.69 8.66
C LEU A 179 21.17 -12.46 7.51
N GLU A 180 21.26 -11.84 6.34
CA GLU A 180 21.85 -12.46 5.16
C GLU A 180 23.03 -11.64 4.66
N ALA A 181 24.12 -12.32 4.32
CA ALA A 181 25.24 -11.69 3.64
C ALA A 181 24.80 -11.22 2.25
N VAL A 182 25.18 -10.00 1.90
CA VAL A 182 24.91 -9.42 0.59
C VAL A 182 26.21 -8.98 -0.06
N GLU A 183 26.38 -9.35 -1.32
CA GLU A 183 27.56 -9.00 -2.12
C GLU A 183 27.41 -7.62 -2.76
N GLN A 184 26.18 -7.23 -3.09
CA GLN A 184 25.89 -5.95 -3.69
C GLN A 184 26.14 -4.82 -2.69
N SER A 185 26.75 -3.73 -3.12
CA SER A 185 26.86 -2.49 -2.36
C SER A 185 25.51 -1.81 -2.14
N ALA A 186 25.43 -0.88 -1.18
CA ALA A 186 24.22 -0.09 -0.96
C ALA A 186 23.80 0.69 -2.22
N PHE A 187 24.75 1.17 -3.02
CA PHE A 187 24.45 1.79 -4.31
C PHE A 187 23.74 0.81 -5.28
N GLU A 188 24.33 -0.36 -5.52
CA GLU A 188 23.78 -1.37 -6.43
C GLU A 188 22.41 -1.86 -5.96
N ARG A 189 22.24 -2.04 -4.65
CA ARG A 189 20.96 -2.34 -4.03
C ARG A 189 19.93 -1.22 -4.25
N GLY A 190 20.35 0.04 -4.26
CA GLY A 190 19.49 1.17 -4.62
C GLY A 190 19.07 1.15 -6.10
N ILE A 191 19.99 0.82 -7.01
CA ILE A 191 19.69 0.67 -8.44
C ILE A 191 18.65 -0.44 -8.67
N LEU A 192 18.78 -1.58 -7.98
CA LEU A 192 17.83 -2.69 -8.07
C LEU A 192 16.41 -2.32 -7.61
N ARG A 193 16.26 -1.32 -6.74
CA ARG A 193 14.96 -0.81 -6.24
C ARG A 193 14.34 0.23 -7.15
N MET A 194 15.13 0.83 -8.04
CA MET A 194 14.65 1.93 -8.86
C MET A 194 13.70 1.43 -9.94
N ARG A 195 12.50 2.01 -9.98
CA ARG A 195 11.49 1.71 -10.99
C ARG A 195 11.66 2.67 -12.17
N ARG A 196 12.06 2.13 -13.32
CA ARG A 196 12.11 2.86 -14.59
C ARG A 196 10.95 2.45 -15.49
N THR A 197 10.37 3.42 -16.18
CA THR A 197 9.31 3.18 -17.16
C THR A 197 9.87 2.50 -18.42
N LEU A 198 9.00 2.05 -19.33
CA LEU A 198 9.41 1.58 -20.66
C LEU A 198 9.84 2.71 -21.60
N ALA A 199 9.62 3.97 -21.24
CA ALA A 199 10.12 5.11 -22.00
C ALA A 199 11.61 5.35 -21.74
N GLU A 200 12.09 4.91 -20.59
CA GLU A 200 13.47 5.10 -20.15
C GLU A 200 14.33 3.86 -20.43
N PRO A 201 15.65 4.02 -20.65
CA PRO A 201 16.58 2.91 -20.76
C PRO A 201 16.58 2.04 -19.50
N ALA A 202 16.82 0.74 -19.67
CA ALA A 202 17.03 -0.15 -18.55
C ALA A 202 18.39 0.13 -17.89
N LEU A 203 18.43 0.25 -16.57
CA LEU A 203 19.70 0.27 -15.85
C LEU A 203 20.16 -1.15 -15.56
N LEU A 204 21.36 -1.48 -16.03
CA LEU A 204 22.03 -2.75 -15.77
C LEU A 204 23.18 -2.52 -14.82
N LEU A 205 23.26 -3.31 -13.76
CA LEU A 205 24.47 -3.42 -12.96
C LEU A 205 25.62 -3.99 -13.82
N PRO A 206 26.89 -3.70 -13.47
CA PRO A 206 28.04 -4.23 -14.22
C PRO A 206 27.99 -5.75 -14.36
N GLU A 207 27.64 -6.45 -13.28
CA GLU A 207 27.53 -7.90 -13.28
C GLU A 207 26.40 -8.41 -14.18
N GLU A 208 25.22 -7.78 -14.14
CA GLU A 208 24.12 -8.15 -15.03
C GLU A 208 24.49 -7.94 -16.50
N ARG A 209 25.18 -6.83 -16.81
CA ARG A 209 25.69 -6.56 -18.15
C ARG A 209 26.66 -7.65 -18.59
N ARG A 210 27.64 -8.00 -17.75
CA ARG A 210 28.62 -9.04 -18.04
C ARG A 210 27.95 -10.38 -18.35
N GLN A 211 26.99 -10.80 -17.52
CA GLN A 211 26.24 -12.04 -17.75
C GLN A 211 25.44 -12.00 -19.06
N LEU A 212 24.79 -10.89 -19.38
CA LEU A 212 24.07 -10.73 -20.65
C LEU A 212 25.02 -10.78 -21.86
N GLU A 213 26.19 -10.16 -21.76
CA GLU A 213 27.23 -10.17 -22.80
C GLU A 213 27.81 -11.58 -22.99
N GLU A 214 28.10 -12.31 -21.90
CA GLU A 214 28.53 -13.71 -21.93
C GLU A 214 27.47 -14.60 -22.60
N VAL A 215 26.19 -14.42 -22.27
CA VAL A 215 25.10 -15.15 -22.91
C VAL A 215 25.07 -14.87 -24.41
N VAL A 216 25.19 -13.61 -24.84
CA VAL A 216 25.21 -13.26 -26.28
C VAL A 216 26.42 -13.88 -27.00
N ALA A 217 27.60 -13.84 -26.38
CA ALA A 217 28.85 -14.30 -26.97
C ALA A 217 28.96 -15.83 -27.02
N PHE A 218 28.58 -16.52 -25.94
CA PHE A 218 28.88 -17.94 -25.71
C PHE A 218 27.64 -18.81 -25.47
N GLY A 219 26.44 -18.25 -25.39
CA GLY A 219 25.23 -19.01 -25.09
C GLY A 219 24.77 -19.92 -26.24
N ASP A 220 24.52 -21.19 -25.92
CA ASP A 220 24.09 -22.19 -26.90
C ASP A 220 22.64 -22.01 -27.36
N ASP A 221 21.75 -21.47 -26.52
CA ASP A 221 20.34 -21.24 -26.87
C ASP A 221 20.15 -19.92 -27.66
N PRO A 222 19.75 -19.97 -28.95
CA PRO A 222 19.46 -18.78 -29.74
C PRO A 222 18.31 -17.92 -29.20
N SER A 223 17.41 -18.51 -28.40
CA SER A 223 16.32 -17.80 -27.75
C SER A 223 16.84 -16.89 -26.63
N LEU A 224 17.69 -17.41 -25.73
CA LEU A 224 18.30 -16.66 -24.64
C LEU A 224 19.24 -15.57 -25.16
N ARG A 225 20.02 -15.87 -26.20
CA ARG A 225 20.87 -14.86 -26.87
C ARG A 225 20.07 -13.66 -27.37
N ARG A 226 18.92 -13.89 -28.01
CA ARG A 226 18.06 -12.80 -28.48
C ARG A 226 17.46 -12.00 -27.32
N ARG A 227 17.05 -12.66 -26.23
CA ARG A 227 16.56 -11.98 -25.01
C ARG A 227 17.65 -11.08 -24.42
N ALA A 228 18.86 -11.62 -24.24
CA ALA A 228 19.98 -10.88 -23.69
C ALA A 228 20.36 -9.68 -24.57
N HIS A 229 20.36 -9.87 -25.89
CA HIS A 229 20.64 -8.80 -26.84
C HIS A 229 19.58 -7.68 -26.81
N VAL A 230 18.29 -7.99 -26.63
CA VAL A 230 17.23 -6.98 -26.41
C VAL A 230 17.57 -6.08 -25.23
N LEU A 231 17.98 -6.67 -24.10
CA LEU A 231 18.22 -5.93 -22.86
C LEU A 231 19.49 -5.08 -22.93
N LEU A 232 20.54 -5.57 -23.58
CA LEU A 232 21.76 -4.79 -23.84
C LEU A 232 21.49 -3.58 -24.73
N LEU A 233 20.60 -3.71 -25.73
CA LEU A 233 20.21 -2.59 -26.58
C LEU A 233 19.24 -1.62 -25.87
N ASP A 234 18.30 -2.12 -25.05
CA ASP A 234 17.42 -1.28 -24.23
C ASP A 234 18.25 -0.42 -23.26
N ALA A 235 19.26 -1.02 -22.62
CA ALA A 235 20.16 -0.33 -21.70
C ALA A 235 21.07 0.71 -22.38
N ARG A 236 21.21 0.66 -23.71
CA ARG A 236 21.91 1.68 -24.51
C ARG A 236 20.97 2.78 -25.00
N GLY A 237 19.68 2.73 -24.65
CA GLY A 237 18.68 3.71 -25.07
C GLY A 237 18.17 3.55 -26.50
N PHE A 238 18.36 2.39 -27.14
CA PHE A 238 17.80 2.16 -28.48
C PHE A 238 16.27 2.08 -28.44
N ARG A 239 15.63 2.66 -29.46
CA ARG A 239 14.17 2.59 -29.61
C ARG A 239 13.69 1.16 -29.89
N PRO A 240 12.48 0.78 -29.46
CA PRO A 240 11.98 -0.61 -29.60
C PRO A 240 11.94 -1.15 -31.03
N ASP A 241 11.69 -0.29 -32.03
CA ASP A 241 11.72 -0.64 -33.45
C ASP A 241 13.15 -0.96 -33.94
N THR A 242 14.13 -0.18 -33.51
CA THR A 242 15.55 -0.46 -33.77
C THR A 242 15.98 -1.77 -33.11
N ILE A 243 15.57 -2.01 -31.85
CA ILE A 243 15.86 -3.26 -31.14
C ILE A 243 15.23 -4.46 -31.88
N ALA A 244 13.97 -4.34 -32.31
CA ALA A 244 13.27 -5.39 -33.06
C ALA A 244 14.02 -5.74 -34.36
N SER A 245 14.46 -4.73 -35.11
CA SER A 245 15.24 -4.89 -36.33
C SER A 245 16.58 -5.61 -36.08
N GLN A 246 17.33 -5.21 -35.06
CA GLN A 246 18.65 -5.79 -34.75
C GLN A 246 18.59 -7.19 -34.14
N THR A 247 17.49 -7.54 -33.47
CA THR A 247 17.32 -8.84 -32.80
C THR A 247 16.51 -9.84 -33.61
N GLY A 248 15.85 -9.40 -34.69
CA GLY A 248 14.94 -10.22 -35.50
C GLY A 248 13.67 -10.63 -34.75
N LEU A 249 13.26 -9.87 -33.73
CA LEU A 249 12.04 -10.11 -32.94
C LEU A 249 10.92 -9.14 -33.35
N SER A 250 9.67 -9.48 -33.04
CA SER A 250 8.56 -8.54 -33.19
C SER A 250 8.60 -7.47 -32.10
N MET A 251 8.05 -6.28 -32.37
CA MET A 251 7.95 -5.20 -31.39
C MET A 251 7.25 -5.63 -30.09
N ALA A 252 6.16 -6.40 -30.20
CA ALA A 252 5.45 -6.93 -29.04
C ALA A 252 6.35 -7.83 -28.17
N ARG A 253 7.24 -8.62 -28.78
CA ARG A 253 8.16 -9.49 -28.04
C ARG A 253 9.30 -8.69 -27.41
N VAL A 254 9.77 -7.63 -28.05
CA VAL A 254 10.72 -6.68 -27.46
C VAL A 254 10.10 -6.02 -26.23
N GLN A 255 8.88 -5.48 -26.34
CA GLN A 255 8.16 -4.88 -25.21
C GLN A 255 7.98 -5.88 -24.07
N PHE A 256 7.52 -7.09 -24.37
CA PHE A 256 7.38 -8.17 -23.40
C PHE A 256 8.67 -8.43 -22.60
N TRP A 257 9.83 -8.53 -23.27
CA TRP A 257 11.09 -8.80 -22.56
C TRP A 257 11.59 -7.61 -21.76
N ARG A 258 11.36 -6.38 -22.23
CA ARG A 258 11.65 -5.15 -21.50
C ARG A 258 10.82 -5.03 -20.23
N GLU A 259 9.54 -5.37 -20.30
CA GLU A 259 8.63 -5.45 -19.16
C GLU A 259 9.09 -6.54 -18.19
N ARG A 260 9.30 -7.75 -18.70
CA ARG A 260 9.69 -8.90 -17.89
C ARG A 260 11.02 -8.67 -17.16
N PHE A 261 12.01 -8.05 -17.79
CA PHE A 261 13.27 -7.71 -17.11
C PHE A 261 13.08 -6.71 -15.97
N ARG A 262 12.20 -5.73 -16.12
CA ARG A 262 11.88 -4.79 -15.03
C ARG A 262 11.19 -5.48 -13.85
N GLU A 263 10.48 -6.60 -14.10
CA GLU A 263 9.83 -7.40 -13.05
C GLU A 263 10.77 -8.38 -12.35
N VAL A 264 11.55 -9.16 -13.11
CA VAL A 264 12.32 -10.31 -12.58
C VAL A 264 13.82 -10.24 -12.83
N ARG A 265 14.33 -9.12 -13.36
CA ARG A 265 15.75 -8.90 -13.69
C ARG A 265 16.30 -10.05 -14.53
N LEU A 266 17.45 -10.61 -14.17
CA LEU A 266 18.10 -11.71 -14.88
C LEU A 266 17.30 -13.02 -14.89
N GLY A 267 16.24 -13.16 -14.08
CA GLY A 267 15.32 -14.30 -14.16
C GLY A 267 14.63 -14.44 -15.52
N VAL A 268 14.71 -13.44 -16.40
CA VAL A 268 14.34 -13.54 -17.82
C VAL A 268 15.15 -14.57 -18.62
N LEU A 269 16.33 -14.93 -18.11
CA LEU A 269 17.23 -15.92 -18.68
C LEU A 269 16.93 -17.33 -18.18
N ASP A 270 16.13 -17.47 -17.12
CA ASP A 270 15.71 -18.78 -16.65
C ASP A 270 14.87 -19.47 -17.74
N PRO A 271 15.05 -20.78 -17.94
CA PRO A 271 14.21 -21.54 -18.85
C PRO A 271 12.76 -21.40 -18.36
N ASP A 272 11.86 -20.94 -19.24
CA ASP A 272 10.43 -20.77 -18.91
C ASP A 272 9.95 -22.05 -18.20
N PRO A 273 9.30 -21.96 -17.02
CA PRO A 273 8.67 -23.13 -16.44
C PRO A 273 7.70 -23.64 -17.50
N ALA A 274 7.92 -24.88 -17.96
CA ALA A 274 7.16 -25.46 -19.05
C ALA A 274 5.67 -25.16 -18.82
N PRO A 275 4.96 -24.54 -19.78
CA PRO A 275 3.55 -24.23 -19.58
C PRO A 275 2.85 -25.51 -19.15
N PRO A 276 1.94 -25.47 -18.16
CA PRO A 276 1.25 -26.67 -17.70
C PRO A 276 0.67 -27.32 -18.95
N ARG A 277 1.12 -28.56 -19.23
CA ARG A 277 0.66 -29.33 -20.40
C ARG A 277 -0.86 -29.29 -20.37
N ARG A 278 -1.46 -28.47 -21.24
CA ARG A 278 -2.89 -28.58 -21.52
C ARG A 278 -3.07 -30.02 -21.96
N ALA A 279 -3.78 -30.81 -21.15
CA ALA A 279 -4.21 -32.14 -21.53
C ALA A 279 -4.84 -31.99 -22.92
N SER A 280 -4.14 -32.53 -23.92
CA SER A 280 -4.61 -32.50 -25.29
C SER A 280 -5.88 -33.34 -25.28
N LEU A 281 -7.04 -32.66 -25.33
CA LEU A 281 -8.31 -33.31 -25.63
C LEU A 281 -8.12 -33.93 -27.00
N ALA A 282 -7.88 -35.24 -27.00
CA ALA A 282 -7.77 -36.05 -28.18
C ALA A 282 -9.00 -35.77 -29.06
N THR A 283 -8.75 -35.19 -30.24
CA THR A 283 -9.68 -35.18 -31.35
C THR A 283 -9.94 -36.63 -31.73
N SER A 284 -11.12 -37.13 -31.35
CA SER A 284 -11.64 -38.40 -31.85
C SER A 284 -11.90 -38.29 -33.35
N THR A 285 -11.02 -38.89 -34.14
CA THR A 285 -11.23 -39.12 -35.58
C THR A 285 -12.40 -40.10 -35.77
N PRO A 286 -13.38 -39.82 -36.65
CA PRO A 286 -14.44 -40.79 -36.95
C PRO A 286 -13.90 -41.95 -37.82
N PRO A 287 -14.47 -43.17 -37.68
CA PRO A 287 -13.92 -44.37 -38.29
C PRO A 287 -14.15 -44.40 -39.81
N SER A 288 -13.06 -44.62 -40.55
CA SER A 288 -13.09 -44.95 -41.98
C SER A 288 -13.49 -46.42 -42.18
N VAL A 289 -14.42 -46.62 -43.10
CA VAL A 289 -14.94 -47.92 -43.55
C VAL A 289 -13.86 -48.65 -44.37
N PRO A 290 -13.58 -49.95 -44.15
CA PRO A 290 -12.68 -50.70 -45.00
C PRO A 290 -13.48 -51.44 -46.09
N SER A 291 -13.04 -51.28 -47.35
CA SER A 291 -13.44 -52.15 -48.45
C SER A 291 -12.22 -52.88 -49.00
N SER A 292 -12.35 -54.20 -48.97
CA SER A 292 -11.79 -55.19 -49.91
C SER A 292 -10.37 -55.70 -49.65
N VAL A 293 -10.25 -56.99 -49.25
CA VAL A 293 -9.91 -58.18 -50.09
C VAL A 293 -8.39 -58.33 -50.25
N THR A 294 -7.69 -59.45 -50.11
CA THR A 294 -7.89 -60.86 -49.69
C THR A 294 -6.47 -61.45 -49.67
N SER A 295 -6.28 -62.56 -48.93
CA SER A 295 -5.18 -63.54 -49.04
C SER A 295 -3.92 -63.20 -48.22
N GLY A 296 -3.38 -64.06 -47.35
CA GLY A 296 -3.63 -65.47 -47.05
C GLY A 296 -2.79 -65.88 -45.82
N ALA A 297 -3.22 -66.97 -45.18
CA ALA A 297 -2.70 -67.62 -43.96
C ALA A 297 -1.23 -68.13 -44.07
N PRO A 298 -0.63 -68.86 -43.08
CA PRO A 298 -1.08 -69.26 -41.74
C PRO A 298 -0.02 -69.15 -40.57
N LEU A 299 -0.55 -69.31 -39.35
CA LEU A 299 0.03 -69.67 -38.01
C LEU A 299 0.97 -70.91 -37.98
N PRO A 300 1.52 -71.42 -36.83
CA PRO A 300 1.87 -70.92 -35.45
C PRO A 300 3.32 -71.43 -35.05
N PRO A 301 3.74 -71.90 -33.83
CA PRO A 301 3.22 -71.88 -32.44
C PRO A 301 4.22 -71.61 -31.26
N VAL A 302 3.63 -71.29 -30.08
CA VAL A 302 3.84 -71.81 -28.69
C VAL A 302 5.24 -71.81 -28.04
N GLU A 303 5.38 -71.21 -26.84
CA GLU A 303 5.75 -71.87 -25.55
C GLU A 303 5.94 -70.85 -24.39
N ALA A 304 5.29 -71.14 -23.25
CA ALA A 304 5.66 -70.76 -21.88
C ALA A 304 6.38 -71.98 -21.24
N PRO A 305 6.77 -72.10 -19.94
CA PRO A 305 6.53 -71.24 -18.75
C PRO A 305 7.69 -71.19 -17.68
N ALA A 306 7.39 -70.58 -16.51
CA ALA A 306 7.85 -70.86 -15.11
C ALA A 306 9.37 -70.74 -14.77
N GLU A 307 9.87 -70.53 -13.54
CA GLU A 307 9.42 -70.84 -12.17
C GLU A 307 10.41 -70.22 -11.12
N ALA A 308 9.93 -69.93 -9.89
CA ALA A 308 10.57 -70.10 -8.54
C ALA A 308 11.95 -69.46 -8.18
N ALA A 309 12.33 -69.11 -6.95
CA ALA A 309 11.73 -69.08 -5.61
C ALA A 309 12.70 -68.34 -4.63
N ALA A 310 12.16 -67.86 -3.50
CA ALA A 310 12.86 -67.31 -2.33
C ALA A 310 13.51 -68.43 -1.45
N PRO A 311 14.22 -68.15 -0.31
CA PRO A 311 13.53 -67.75 0.95
C PRO A 311 14.31 -66.82 1.93
N ARG A 312 13.55 -66.36 2.95
CA ARG A 312 13.85 -65.61 4.20
C ARG A 312 14.55 -66.53 5.26
N PRO A 313 14.67 -66.28 6.61
CA PRO A 313 14.09 -65.24 7.50
C PRO A 313 14.87 -64.81 8.79
N GLY A 314 14.23 -63.91 9.58
CA GLY A 314 14.44 -63.63 11.02
C GLY A 314 13.94 -62.20 11.32
N GLY A 315 12.80 -61.94 11.99
CA GLY A 315 12.41 -62.22 13.39
C GLY A 315 12.93 -61.06 14.27
N SER A 316 12.18 -60.34 15.11
CA SER A 316 10.94 -60.54 15.86
C SER A 316 10.54 -59.22 16.56
N GLU A 317 9.23 -59.04 16.83
CA GLU A 317 8.59 -58.45 18.05
C GLU A 317 9.09 -57.09 18.62
N GLY A 318 8.27 -56.13 19.05
CA GLY A 318 6.85 -56.08 19.39
C GLY A 318 6.56 -54.75 20.13
N ASP A 319 5.28 -54.58 20.48
CA ASP A 319 4.67 -53.57 21.36
C ASP A 319 4.38 -52.16 20.84
N GLY A 320 3.06 -51.89 20.75
CA GLY A 320 2.49 -50.58 20.49
C GLY A 320 2.41 -49.72 21.74
N LEU A 321 2.03 -48.45 21.55
CA LEU A 321 1.14 -47.69 22.42
C LEU A 321 0.80 -46.33 21.75
N ALA A 322 -0.51 -46.13 21.55
CA ALA A 322 -1.29 -44.91 21.68
C ALA A 322 -0.71 -43.54 21.23
N GLY A 323 -1.27 -43.04 20.12
CA GLY A 323 -2.04 -41.80 20.04
C GLY A 323 -1.46 -40.53 20.68
N ARG A 324 -0.93 -39.66 19.82
CA ARG A 324 -1.04 -38.19 19.93
C ARG A 324 -0.95 -37.59 18.53
N ASP A 325 -2.02 -36.92 18.13
CA ASP A 325 -2.10 -36.12 16.91
C ASP A 325 -0.99 -35.06 16.92
N LEU A 326 -0.10 -35.13 15.92
CA LEU A 326 0.82 -34.06 15.59
C LEU A 326 0.08 -33.12 14.63
N GLU A 327 -0.37 -31.99 15.17
CA GLU A 327 -0.79 -30.85 14.36
C GLU A 327 0.40 -30.31 13.56
N ASP A 328 0.15 -30.16 12.27
CA ASP A 328 1.01 -29.60 11.22
C ASP A 328 1.23 -28.09 11.46
N PRO A 329 2.46 -27.61 11.72
CA PRO A 329 2.72 -26.17 11.86
C PRO A 329 3.15 -25.60 10.52
N THR A 330 2.23 -25.55 9.56
CA THR A 330 2.39 -24.78 8.31
C THR A 330 1.31 -23.70 8.21
N GLN A 331 1.24 -22.84 9.23
CA GLN A 331 0.61 -21.52 9.06
C GLN A 331 1.61 -20.60 8.34
N ALA A 332 1.48 -20.55 7.02
CA ALA A 332 2.13 -19.56 6.19
C ALA A 332 1.63 -18.16 6.56
N LEU A 333 2.48 -17.36 7.22
CA LEU A 333 2.28 -15.93 7.36
C LEU A 333 2.41 -15.26 5.98
N ASP A 334 1.39 -14.50 5.59
CA ASP A 334 1.32 -13.79 4.31
C ASP A 334 2.42 -12.71 4.22
N MET A 335 3.19 -12.74 3.13
CA MET A 335 4.26 -11.79 2.79
C MET A 335 3.76 -10.35 2.68
N ALA A 336 2.47 -10.14 2.42
CA ALA A 336 1.85 -8.81 2.41
C ALA A 336 1.88 -8.16 3.81
N ASP A 337 1.64 -8.91 4.89
CA ASP A 337 1.59 -8.40 6.26
C ASP A 337 2.97 -7.94 6.78
N LEU A 338 4.06 -8.44 6.18
CA LEU A 338 5.45 -8.07 6.52
C LEU A 338 5.90 -6.75 5.88
N LEU A 339 5.23 -6.30 4.81
CA LEU A 339 5.58 -5.07 4.08
C LEU A 339 4.89 -3.80 4.62
N ASP A 340 3.92 -3.93 5.54
CA ASP A 340 3.20 -2.80 6.14
C ASP A 340 3.95 -2.11 7.29
N LEU A 341 5.12 -2.62 7.69
CA LEU A 341 5.94 -2.11 8.79
C LEU A 341 6.87 -0.93 8.41
N PHE A 342 6.93 -0.49 7.14
CA PHE A 342 8.07 0.30 6.64
C PHE A 342 7.80 1.52 5.73
N SER A 343 6.63 2.17 5.80
CA SER A 343 6.37 3.39 4.98
C SER A 343 6.39 4.69 5.81
N PRO A 344 7.37 5.60 5.62
CA PRO A 344 7.41 6.90 6.30
C PRO A 344 6.68 8.02 5.53
N THR A 345 5.91 8.84 6.27
CA THR A 345 5.23 10.07 5.81
C THR A 345 6.17 11.30 5.83
N LEU A 346 6.04 12.17 4.82
CA LEU A 346 6.76 13.46 4.66
C LEU A 346 6.23 14.55 5.61
N PRO A 347 7.05 15.50 6.07
CA PRO A 347 6.57 16.75 6.65
C PRO A 347 6.67 17.91 5.65
N ASP A 348 5.66 18.77 5.69
CA ASP A 348 5.59 20.03 4.94
C ASP A 348 5.34 21.19 5.93
N THR A 349 6.04 22.31 5.71
CA THR A 349 5.73 23.72 6.08
C THR A 349 6.11 24.27 7.49
N PRO A 350 6.00 25.60 7.79
CA PRO A 350 6.95 26.69 7.39
C PRO A 350 7.26 27.77 8.50
N PHE A 351 8.15 28.74 8.18
CA PHE A 351 8.39 30.12 8.73
C PHE A 351 8.76 30.41 10.22
N PHE A 352 9.79 31.25 10.46
CA PHE A 352 9.66 32.62 11.03
C PHE A 352 10.96 33.46 11.03
N ASP A 353 10.79 34.76 10.78
CA ASP A 353 11.75 35.86 10.91
C ASP A 353 12.29 36.07 12.33
N GLY A 354 13.53 36.56 12.42
CA GLY A 354 14.13 37.08 13.65
C GLY A 354 15.31 38.01 13.36
N HIS A 355 15.04 39.32 13.36
CA HIS A 355 16.04 40.40 13.33
C HIS A 355 16.94 40.44 14.57
N THR A 356 18.24 40.62 14.34
CA THR A 356 19.25 41.45 15.07
C THR A 356 20.56 41.28 14.28
N GLY A 357 21.39 42.24 13.90
CA GLY A 357 21.59 43.65 14.17
C GLY A 357 23.09 43.94 13.93
N ALA A 358 23.41 45.18 13.54
CA ALA A 358 24.74 45.83 13.52
C ALA A 358 25.64 45.71 12.26
N ASP A 359 25.81 46.89 11.66
CA ASP A 359 27.03 47.55 11.19
C ASP A 359 27.84 46.96 10.02
N GLU A 360 27.81 47.64 8.87
CA GLU A 360 28.96 48.45 8.40
C GLU A 360 28.57 49.32 7.18
N GLU A 361 28.95 50.60 7.27
CA GLU A 361 28.82 51.64 6.25
C GLU A 361 29.69 51.38 5.03
N VAL A 362 29.15 51.50 3.81
CA VAL A 362 29.90 52.05 2.67
C VAL A 362 28.95 52.84 1.75
N ASP A 363 29.25 54.14 1.61
CA ASP A 363 28.73 55.05 0.59
C ASP A 363 28.96 54.52 -0.84
N LEU A 364 28.02 54.74 -1.75
CA LEU A 364 28.20 55.58 -2.96
C LEU A 364 27.07 55.40 -4.00
N ASP A 365 26.58 56.56 -4.44
CA ASP A 365 25.95 56.94 -5.71
C ASP A 365 24.49 56.57 -6.08
N ALA A 366 23.82 57.63 -6.52
CA ALA A 366 22.40 57.77 -6.87
C ALA A 366 22.11 57.39 -8.35
N PRO A 367 20.83 57.32 -8.77
CA PRO A 367 20.32 56.20 -9.57
C PRO A 367 20.18 56.47 -11.09
N GLU A 368 20.38 55.42 -11.88
CA GLU A 368 19.77 55.30 -13.21
C GLU A 368 18.43 54.55 -13.12
N SER A 369 17.38 55.16 -13.65
CA SER A 369 16.03 54.59 -13.71
C SER A 369 15.92 53.52 -14.82
N PRO A 370 15.37 52.32 -14.57
CA PRO A 370 14.96 51.44 -15.63
C PRO A 370 13.45 51.56 -15.93
N ARG A 371 13.17 51.51 -17.24
CA ARG A 371 11.85 51.55 -17.89
C ARG A 371 10.99 50.32 -17.52
N PRO A 372 9.64 50.42 -17.65
CA PRO A 372 8.72 49.36 -17.26
C PRO A 372 8.79 48.14 -18.20
N VAL A 373 8.91 46.95 -17.62
CA VAL A 373 8.75 45.66 -18.30
C VAL A 373 7.29 45.21 -18.15
N PRO A 374 6.63 44.71 -19.22
CA PRO A 374 5.24 44.29 -19.15
C PRO A 374 5.06 42.96 -18.39
N LEU A 375 4.05 42.92 -17.52
CA LEU A 375 3.53 41.73 -16.86
C LEU A 375 2.90 40.78 -17.89
N THR A 376 3.51 39.62 -18.08
CA THR A 376 2.89 38.46 -18.72
C THR A 376 3.20 37.19 -17.94
N ASP A 377 2.18 36.33 -17.89
CA ASP A 377 2.08 34.97 -17.36
C ASP A 377 2.05 34.75 -15.85
N ARG A 378 0.81 34.64 -15.37
CA ARG A 378 0.42 33.99 -14.13
C ARG A 378 0.88 32.54 -14.15
N LEU A 379 1.80 32.21 -13.25
CA LEU A 379 2.10 30.84 -12.85
C LEU A 379 0.81 30.17 -12.35
N SER A 380 0.43 29.08 -13.02
CA SER A 380 -0.66 28.22 -12.57
C SER A 380 -0.20 27.40 -11.37
N VAL A 381 -0.82 27.64 -10.22
CA VAL A 381 -0.67 26.79 -9.04
C VAL A 381 -1.40 25.48 -9.32
N PRO A 382 -0.78 24.29 -9.12
CA PRO A 382 -1.49 23.02 -9.25
C PRO A 382 -2.59 22.92 -8.18
N SER A 383 -3.82 22.65 -8.61
CA SER A 383 -4.93 22.35 -7.70
C SER A 383 -4.65 21.06 -6.89
N PRO A 384 -5.12 20.96 -5.64
CA PRO A 384 -5.01 19.72 -4.87
C PRO A 384 -5.74 18.56 -5.56
N PRO A 385 -5.32 17.30 -5.35
CA PRO A 385 -5.96 16.13 -5.95
C PRO A 385 -7.44 16.05 -5.52
N ARG A 386 -8.33 16.01 -6.50
CA ARG A 386 -9.78 15.83 -6.29
C ARG A 386 -10.05 14.47 -5.63
N ASN A 387 -10.84 14.50 -4.56
CA ASN A 387 -11.37 13.31 -3.88
C ASN A 387 -12.23 12.49 -4.87
N PRO A 388 -11.90 11.22 -5.17
CA PRO A 388 -12.46 10.59 -6.35
C PRO A 388 -13.90 10.09 -6.26
N TYR A 389 -14.53 9.78 -5.10
CA TYR A 389 -15.93 9.28 -5.12
C TYR A 389 -16.75 9.46 -3.81
N PRO A 390 -18.07 9.71 -3.93
CA PRO A 390 -19.03 9.59 -2.84
C PRO A 390 -19.88 8.32 -2.95
N VAL A 391 -20.02 7.59 -1.85
CA VAL A 391 -21.04 6.55 -1.65
C VAL A 391 -22.12 7.13 -0.77
N VAL A 392 -23.38 7.14 -1.19
CA VAL A 392 -24.47 7.84 -0.47
C VAL A 392 -25.54 6.89 -0.05
N LEU A 393 -25.79 6.86 1.24
CA LEU A 393 -26.77 6.01 1.87
C LEU A 393 -28.11 6.75 1.94
N GLY A 394 -29.21 6.05 1.66
CA GLY A 394 -30.57 6.56 1.87
C GLY A 394 -30.80 7.04 3.32
N PRO A 395 -31.82 7.89 3.58
CA PRO A 395 -32.11 8.38 4.94
C PRO A 395 -32.60 7.28 5.89
N VAL A 396 -32.26 7.40 7.17
CA VAL A 396 -32.78 6.61 8.31
C VAL A 396 -33.72 7.52 9.11
N GLN A 397 -35.00 7.17 9.22
CA GLN A 397 -35.93 7.91 10.09
C GLN A 397 -35.65 7.58 11.55
N VAL A 398 -35.43 8.62 12.37
CA VAL A 398 -35.46 8.54 13.84
C VAL A 398 -36.44 9.61 14.31
N THR A 399 -37.52 9.20 14.97
CA THR A 399 -38.55 10.10 15.53
C THR A 399 -38.58 9.99 17.05
N PRO A 400 -38.59 11.09 17.81
CA PRO A 400 -39.21 11.14 19.13
C PRO A 400 -40.64 11.70 19.05
N ALA A 401 -41.49 11.22 19.96
CA ALA A 401 -42.94 11.09 19.84
C ALA A 401 -43.80 12.35 20.13
N ARG A 402 -44.93 12.51 19.40
CA ARG A 402 -46.32 12.34 19.92
C ARG A 402 -47.43 12.54 18.86
N SER A 403 -48.40 11.61 18.87
CA SER A 403 -49.78 11.59 18.30
C SER A 403 -50.00 11.04 16.87
N PRO A 404 -51.19 10.43 16.57
CA PRO A 404 -51.25 9.14 15.88
C PRO A 404 -51.80 9.16 14.43
N ARG A 405 -51.43 8.11 13.67
CA ARG A 405 -51.91 7.67 12.32
C ARG A 405 -51.48 8.62 11.19
N THR A 406 -50.64 8.20 10.24
CA THR A 406 -50.75 7.05 9.33
C THR A 406 -49.40 6.37 9.13
N ALA A 407 -49.38 5.04 8.97
CA ALA A 407 -48.16 4.31 8.65
C ALA A 407 -47.72 4.64 7.21
N GLU A 408 -46.62 5.38 7.06
CA GLU A 408 -45.87 5.43 5.80
C GLU A 408 -44.86 4.26 5.84
N GLU A 409 -45.08 3.29 4.97
CA GLU A 409 -44.26 2.10 4.78
C GLU A 409 -42.91 2.46 4.14
N ASP A 410 -41.81 1.81 4.57
CA ASP A 410 -40.50 1.93 3.93
C ASP A 410 -40.61 1.40 2.48
N PRO A 411 -40.35 2.23 1.44
CA PRO A 411 -40.48 1.84 0.04
C PRO A 411 -39.54 0.70 -0.39
N PHE A 412 -38.58 0.30 0.46
CA PHE A 412 -37.72 -0.87 0.22
C PHE A 412 -38.11 -2.10 1.06
N SER A 413 -39.02 -1.99 2.02
CA SER A 413 -39.49 -3.11 2.83
C SER A 413 -40.45 -4.04 2.07
N GLU A 414 -41.16 -3.53 1.06
CA GLU A 414 -42.06 -4.33 0.20
C GLU A 414 -41.39 -4.95 -1.03
N VAL A 415 -40.19 -4.50 -1.41
CA VAL A 415 -39.53 -4.96 -2.65
C VAL A 415 -38.72 -6.22 -2.38
N ASP A 416 -39.48 -7.28 -2.14
CA ASP A 416 -38.98 -8.63 -2.30
C ASP A 416 -38.66 -8.83 -3.80
N LEU A 417 -37.39 -8.72 -4.19
CA LEU A 417 -36.96 -9.06 -5.55
C LEU A 417 -37.37 -10.50 -5.92
N SER A 418 -37.65 -11.36 -4.94
CA SER A 418 -38.25 -12.67 -5.21
C SER A 418 -39.75 -12.60 -5.59
N ARG A 419 -40.51 -11.56 -5.21
CA ARG A 419 -41.83 -11.22 -5.80
C ARG A 419 -41.70 -10.75 -7.24
N LEU A 420 -40.70 -9.94 -7.59
CA LEU A 420 -40.42 -9.53 -8.97
C LEU A 420 -39.89 -10.68 -9.85
N ARG A 421 -39.05 -11.56 -9.28
CA ARG A 421 -38.66 -12.84 -9.90
C ARG A 421 -39.87 -13.76 -10.07
N ARG A 422 -40.84 -13.72 -9.15
CA ARG A 422 -42.11 -14.44 -9.26
C ARG A 422 -43.04 -13.81 -10.30
N SER A 423 -43.16 -12.50 -10.43
CA SER A 423 -43.97 -11.87 -11.50
C SER A 423 -43.32 -11.98 -12.87
N ALA A 424 -41.99 -11.97 -12.98
CA ALA A 424 -41.27 -12.32 -14.21
C ALA A 424 -41.31 -13.83 -14.55
N ARG A 425 -41.49 -14.70 -13.56
CA ARG A 425 -41.78 -16.15 -13.78
C ARG A 425 -43.27 -16.44 -13.97
N ALA A 426 -44.18 -15.61 -13.45
CA ALA A 426 -45.63 -15.83 -13.46
C ALA A 426 -46.30 -15.51 -14.81
N GLU A 427 -45.55 -15.08 -15.83
CA GLU A 427 -45.97 -15.22 -17.24
C GLU A 427 -45.89 -16.68 -17.73
N ALA A 428 -45.40 -17.62 -16.89
CA ALA A 428 -45.44 -19.05 -17.13
C ALA A 428 -45.98 -19.83 -15.90
N ALA A 429 -47.22 -20.32 -16.04
CA ALA A 429 -47.90 -21.32 -15.22
C ALA A 429 -48.61 -20.88 -13.91
N THR A 430 -49.89 -21.26 -13.85
CA THR A 430 -50.92 -21.01 -12.83
C THR A 430 -51.08 -22.18 -11.85
N SER A 431 -51.00 -21.93 -10.53
CA SER A 431 -51.92 -22.45 -9.48
C SER A 431 -51.47 -22.06 -8.05
N PRO A 432 -52.38 -22.02 -7.03
CA PRO A 432 -52.18 -21.22 -5.81
C PRO A 432 -52.05 -22.00 -4.48
N ARG A 433 -51.24 -21.46 -3.52
CA ARG A 433 -51.39 -21.44 -2.03
C ARG A 433 -50.00 -21.33 -1.33
N PRO A 434 -49.92 -21.03 -0.01
CA PRO A 434 -50.66 -20.09 0.83
C PRO A 434 -49.72 -19.05 1.51
N THR A 435 -50.31 -18.06 2.17
CA THR A 435 -49.73 -16.86 2.80
C THR A 435 -48.81 -17.16 4.01
N PRO A 436 -47.64 -16.51 4.17
CA PRO A 436 -46.97 -16.41 5.46
C PRO A 436 -47.34 -15.10 6.18
N ALA A 437 -47.30 -15.20 7.50
CA ALA A 437 -47.66 -14.18 8.46
C ALA A 437 -46.72 -12.96 8.41
N ALA A 438 -47.26 -11.81 8.80
CA ALA A 438 -46.57 -10.53 8.88
C ALA A 438 -45.45 -10.58 9.93
N GLU A 439 -44.21 -10.33 9.49
CA GLU A 439 -43.12 -9.91 10.36
C GLU A 439 -43.19 -8.38 10.54
N GLU A 440 -43.17 -7.96 11.79
CA GLU A 440 -43.27 -6.57 12.22
C GLU A 440 -41.99 -5.80 11.86
N ALA A 441 -42.16 -4.63 11.23
CA ALA A 441 -41.08 -3.71 10.88
C ALA A 441 -40.61 -2.94 12.12
N GLY A 442 -39.54 -3.44 12.75
CA GLY A 442 -38.74 -2.68 13.72
C GLY A 442 -37.82 -1.68 13.01
N GLY A 443 -37.52 -0.54 13.66
CA GLY A 443 -36.51 0.43 13.23
C GLY A 443 -35.10 -0.17 13.16
N PRO A 444 -34.00 0.62 13.13
CA PRO A 444 -32.65 0.07 13.15
C PRO A 444 -32.41 -0.62 14.50
N GLU A 445 -32.83 -1.87 14.59
CA GLU A 445 -32.53 -2.75 15.69
C GLU A 445 -31.01 -2.87 15.69
N ALA A 446 -30.39 -2.32 16.74
CA ALA A 446 -29.03 -2.62 17.08
C ALA A 446 -28.86 -4.13 16.94
N VAL A 447 -27.84 -4.53 16.18
CA VAL A 447 -27.39 -5.91 16.08
C VAL A 447 -27.46 -6.54 17.46
N PRO A 448 -28.27 -7.60 17.70
CA PRO A 448 -28.48 -8.13 19.03
C PRO A 448 -27.14 -8.53 19.67
N GLY A 449 -26.67 -7.73 20.63
CA GLY A 449 -25.43 -7.97 21.37
C GLY A 449 -24.21 -7.14 20.96
N LEU A 450 -24.20 -6.44 19.82
CA LEU A 450 -23.10 -5.53 19.46
C LEU A 450 -23.36 -4.14 20.03
N VAL A 451 -22.76 -3.86 21.19
CA VAL A 451 -22.81 -2.55 21.82
C VAL A 451 -21.60 -1.74 21.36
N ARG A 452 -21.85 -0.54 20.84
CA ARG A 452 -20.77 0.40 20.49
C ARG A 452 -19.90 0.69 21.73
N PRO A 453 -18.57 0.66 21.63
CA PRO A 453 -17.71 0.95 22.77
C PRO A 453 -17.95 2.38 23.28
N LYS A 454 -18.03 2.51 24.59
CA LYS A 454 -18.06 3.82 25.27
C LYS A 454 -16.62 4.24 25.49
N LEU A 455 -16.20 5.32 24.82
CA LEU A 455 -14.86 5.87 24.93
C LEU A 455 -14.91 7.17 25.70
N ASP A 456 -13.92 7.41 26.56
CA ASP A 456 -13.71 8.70 27.20
C ASP A 456 -12.53 9.43 26.54
N GLY A 457 -12.43 10.75 26.74
CA GLY A 457 -11.33 11.54 26.16
C GLY A 457 -9.94 11.13 26.66
N ASP A 458 -9.87 10.45 27.81
CA ASP A 458 -8.64 9.99 28.44
C ASP A 458 -8.19 8.60 27.95
N THR A 459 -9.05 7.92 27.20
CA THR A 459 -8.80 6.60 26.65
C THR A 459 -7.55 6.66 25.76
N PRO A 460 -6.57 5.75 25.95
CA PRO A 460 -5.40 5.67 25.09
C PRO A 460 -5.82 5.59 23.63
N LEU A 461 -5.13 6.34 22.76
CA LEU A 461 -5.55 6.46 21.37
C LEU A 461 -5.55 5.08 20.66
N LEU A 462 -4.54 4.26 20.91
CA LEU A 462 -4.45 2.92 20.35
C LEU A 462 -5.61 2.01 20.80
N ALA A 463 -5.97 2.05 22.08
CA ALA A 463 -7.09 1.28 22.64
C ALA A 463 -8.45 1.76 22.08
N ALA A 464 -8.60 3.07 21.86
CA ALA A 464 -9.78 3.63 21.20
C ALA A 464 -9.88 3.17 19.73
N ALA A 465 -8.75 3.17 19.00
CA ALA A 465 -8.67 2.71 17.63
C ALA A 465 -9.00 1.20 17.53
N GLU A 466 -8.40 0.38 18.39
CA GLU A 466 -8.68 -1.06 18.52
C GLU A 466 -10.17 -1.32 18.75
N ALA A 467 -10.75 -0.72 19.80
CA ALA A 467 -12.15 -0.96 20.17
C ALA A 467 -13.13 -0.54 19.06
N MET A 468 -12.90 0.61 18.43
CA MET A 468 -13.74 1.09 17.34
C MET A 468 -13.57 0.26 16.08
N LEU A 469 -12.36 -0.15 15.74
CA LEU A 469 -12.10 -1.00 14.57
C LEU A 469 -12.72 -2.38 14.78
N ALA A 470 -12.54 -2.99 15.95
CA ALA A 470 -13.18 -4.26 16.31
C ALA A 470 -14.70 -4.19 16.18
N TYR A 471 -15.32 -3.13 16.71
CA TYR A 471 -16.74 -2.89 16.57
C TYR A 471 -17.17 -2.75 15.10
N ALA A 472 -16.46 -1.94 14.32
CA ALA A 472 -16.80 -1.70 12.92
C ALA A 472 -16.65 -2.96 12.04
N VAL A 473 -15.61 -3.78 12.30
CA VAL A 473 -15.40 -5.07 11.64
C VAL A 473 -16.53 -6.04 11.98
N ALA A 474 -16.89 -6.18 13.26
CA ALA A 474 -17.96 -7.07 13.67
C ALA A 474 -19.35 -6.63 13.14
N VAL A 475 -19.64 -5.32 13.07
CA VAL A 475 -20.85 -4.82 12.38
C VAL A 475 -20.81 -5.19 10.90
N PHE A 476 -19.66 -5.02 10.23
CA PHE A 476 -19.54 -5.38 8.83
C PHE A 476 -19.76 -6.87 8.62
N ASP A 477 -19.08 -7.75 9.37
CA ASP A 477 -19.20 -9.20 9.21
C ASP A 477 -20.63 -9.67 9.36
N GLU A 478 -21.35 -9.12 10.34
CA GLU A 478 -22.72 -9.50 10.58
C GLU A 478 -23.66 -9.02 9.47
N GLN A 479 -23.47 -7.80 8.95
CA GLN A 479 -24.22 -7.33 7.78
C GLN A 479 -23.82 -8.07 6.49
N ALA A 480 -22.56 -8.50 6.37
CA ALA A 480 -22.09 -9.31 5.26
C ALA A 480 -22.73 -10.69 5.29
N ALA A 481 -22.82 -11.32 6.46
CA ALA A 481 -23.53 -12.59 6.64
C ALA A 481 -25.02 -12.48 6.27
N ARG A 482 -25.72 -11.45 6.77
CA ARG A 482 -27.13 -11.17 6.42
C ARG A 482 -27.31 -10.91 4.92
N PHE A 483 -26.36 -10.21 4.29
CA PHE A 483 -26.37 -9.98 2.86
C PHE A 483 -26.12 -11.26 2.06
N LEU A 484 -25.18 -12.11 2.49
CA LEU A 484 -24.90 -13.39 1.82
C LEU A 484 -26.06 -14.38 1.91
N ASP A 485 -26.84 -14.33 3.00
CA ASP A 485 -28.03 -15.15 3.20
C ASP A 485 -29.22 -14.68 2.34
N THR A 486 -29.51 -13.38 2.36
CA THR A 486 -30.72 -12.84 1.72
C THR A 486 -30.50 -12.31 0.30
N GLN A 487 -29.33 -11.74 0.03
CA GLN A 487 -28.99 -10.94 -1.16
C GLN A 487 -30.06 -9.89 -1.50
N ALA A 488 -30.77 -9.37 -0.50
CA ALA A 488 -31.83 -8.40 -0.67
C ALA A 488 -31.26 -6.97 -0.75
N PRO A 489 -31.90 -6.02 -1.47
CA PRO A 489 -31.48 -4.62 -1.50
C PRO A 489 -31.37 -3.99 -0.11
N SER A 490 -32.25 -4.32 0.83
CA SER A 490 -32.18 -3.82 2.21
C SER A 490 -30.94 -4.31 2.95
N ALA A 491 -30.53 -5.58 2.75
CA ALA A 491 -29.30 -6.12 3.31
C ALA A 491 -28.05 -5.54 2.63
N ALA A 492 -28.08 -5.36 1.31
CA ALA A 492 -27.02 -4.68 0.56
C ALA A 492 -26.80 -3.25 1.05
N ARG A 493 -27.89 -2.50 1.30
CA ARG A 493 -27.84 -1.16 1.90
C ARG A 493 -27.21 -1.18 3.28
N ARG A 494 -27.62 -2.09 4.17
CA ARG A 494 -27.02 -2.20 5.52
C ARG A 494 -25.53 -2.56 5.46
N LEU A 495 -25.13 -3.45 4.56
CA LEU A 495 -23.73 -3.77 4.33
C LEU A 495 -22.94 -2.56 3.81
N LEU A 496 -23.52 -1.77 2.90
CA LEU A 496 -22.90 -0.54 2.41
C LEU A 496 -22.71 0.49 3.53
N VAL A 497 -23.69 0.62 4.44
CA VAL A 497 -23.57 1.45 5.66
C VAL A 497 -22.41 0.96 6.52
N ALA A 498 -22.31 -0.35 6.76
CA ALA A 498 -21.25 -0.94 7.56
C ALA A 498 -19.86 -0.74 6.91
N ALA A 499 -19.75 -0.91 5.59
CA ALA A 499 -18.55 -0.63 4.81
C ALA A 499 -18.11 0.83 4.95
N HIS A 500 -19.07 1.76 4.92
CA HIS A 500 -18.80 3.18 5.12
C HIS A 500 -18.34 3.47 6.56
N GLY A 501 -19.01 2.91 7.57
CA GLY A 501 -18.61 3.07 8.98
C GLY A 501 -17.20 2.52 9.27
N LEU A 502 -16.85 1.39 8.65
CA LEU A 502 -15.50 0.81 8.74
C LEU A 502 -14.46 1.73 8.08
N ARG A 503 -14.73 2.24 6.86
CA ARG A 503 -13.87 3.23 6.21
C ARG A 503 -13.68 4.48 7.08
N MET A 504 -14.76 5.02 7.62
CA MET A 504 -14.72 6.19 8.50
C MET A 504 -13.89 5.94 9.77
N THR A 505 -13.99 4.74 10.34
CA THR A 505 -13.17 4.33 11.47
C THR A 505 -11.68 4.34 11.12
N VAL A 506 -11.30 3.73 9.99
CA VAL A 506 -9.91 3.71 9.52
C VAL A 506 -9.39 5.13 9.27
N GLU A 507 -10.15 5.98 8.58
CA GLU A 507 -9.72 7.35 8.29
C GLU A 507 -9.60 8.20 9.56
N THR A 508 -10.53 8.07 10.51
CA THR A 508 -10.50 8.83 11.77
C THR A 508 -9.35 8.41 12.67
N PHE A 509 -8.99 7.13 12.69
CA PHE A 509 -7.89 6.60 13.49
C PHE A 509 -6.60 6.40 12.69
N GLY A 510 -6.48 7.02 11.51
CA GLY A 510 -5.33 6.83 10.61
C GLY A 510 -3.97 7.03 11.29
N ASP A 511 -3.86 8.05 12.15
CA ASP A 511 -2.62 8.35 12.91
C ASP A 511 -2.27 7.29 13.98
N ALA A 512 -3.24 6.46 14.36
CA ALA A 512 -3.09 5.39 15.35
C ALA A 512 -2.88 4.01 14.71
N LEU A 513 -3.17 3.89 13.41
CA LEU A 513 -3.10 2.66 12.63
C LEU A 513 -1.82 2.65 11.79
N PRO A 514 -1.28 1.47 11.42
CA PRO A 514 -0.28 1.42 10.37
C PRO A 514 -0.92 1.92 9.06
N ALA A 515 -0.43 3.04 8.51
CA ALA A 515 -1.04 3.73 7.38
C ALA A 515 -1.32 2.77 6.20
N ALA A 516 -0.35 1.92 5.87
CA ALA A 516 -0.48 0.97 4.78
C ALA A 516 -1.53 -0.13 5.05
N ALA A 517 -1.65 -0.60 6.30
CA ALA A 517 -2.69 -1.56 6.67
C ALA A 517 -4.09 -0.95 6.58
N GLY A 518 -4.24 0.31 7.03
CA GLY A 518 -5.47 1.09 6.88
C GLY A 518 -5.85 1.29 5.41
N ASP A 519 -4.90 1.73 4.59
CA ASP A 519 -5.10 1.96 3.15
C ASP A 519 -5.50 0.68 2.41
N ARG A 520 -4.84 -0.44 2.72
CA ARG A 520 -5.19 -1.76 2.16
C ARG A 520 -6.59 -2.20 2.56
N LEU A 521 -6.97 -1.99 3.82
CA LEU A 521 -8.32 -2.33 4.29
C LEU A 521 -9.39 -1.51 3.54
N VAL A 522 -9.18 -0.21 3.41
CA VAL A 522 -10.07 0.67 2.63
C VAL A 522 -10.08 0.29 1.14
N ALA A 523 -8.92 0.01 0.55
CA ALA A 523 -8.80 -0.41 -0.84
C ALA A 523 -9.50 -1.75 -1.11
N ALA A 524 -9.45 -2.70 -0.17
CA ALA A 524 -10.09 -4.00 -0.30
C ALA A 524 -11.64 -3.91 -0.28
N ILE A 525 -12.20 -2.99 0.51
CA ILE A 525 -13.65 -2.80 0.62
C ILE A 525 -14.21 -1.96 -0.53
N ARG A 526 -13.38 -1.10 -1.15
CA ARG A 526 -13.81 -0.17 -2.19
C ARG A 526 -14.57 -0.81 -3.36
N PRO A 527 -14.09 -1.89 -4.01
CA PRO A 527 -14.84 -2.52 -5.11
C PRO A 527 -16.20 -3.06 -4.67
N LEU A 528 -16.30 -3.59 -3.45
CA LEU A 528 -17.57 -4.06 -2.88
C LEU A 528 -18.55 -2.90 -2.70
N ALA A 529 -18.10 -1.78 -2.13
CA ALA A 529 -18.95 -0.61 -1.94
C ALA A 529 -19.49 -0.06 -3.27
N VAL A 530 -18.65 -0.04 -4.32
CA VAL A 530 -19.05 0.37 -5.68
C VAL A 530 -20.14 -0.54 -6.24
N ASP A 531 -19.98 -1.86 -6.14
CA ASP A 531 -20.97 -2.79 -6.66
C ASP A 531 -22.30 -2.70 -5.89
N LEU A 532 -22.24 -2.57 -4.55
CA LEU A 532 -23.44 -2.39 -3.72
C LEU A 532 -24.18 -1.11 -4.07
N ASP A 533 -23.48 0.02 -4.22
CA ASP A 533 -24.07 1.31 -4.60
C ASP A 533 -24.71 1.24 -6.00
N GLN A 534 -23.98 0.68 -6.98
CA GLN A 534 -24.49 0.50 -8.33
C GLN A 534 -25.74 -0.40 -8.37
N ALA A 535 -25.74 -1.49 -7.60
CA ALA A 535 -26.89 -2.39 -7.52
C ALA A 535 -28.11 -1.70 -6.91
N LEU A 536 -27.93 -0.92 -5.83
CA LEU A 536 -29.00 -0.18 -5.16
C LEU A 536 -29.58 0.91 -6.07
N GLU A 537 -28.73 1.66 -6.77
CA GLU A 537 -29.19 2.69 -7.71
C GLU A 537 -29.95 2.05 -8.89
N THR A 538 -29.43 0.94 -9.44
CA THR A 538 -30.11 0.21 -10.52
C THR A 538 -31.46 -0.34 -10.07
N ALA A 539 -31.54 -0.92 -8.86
CA ALA A 539 -32.79 -1.41 -8.29
C ALA A 539 -33.81 -0.28 -8.08
N ARG A 540 -33.34 0.91 -7.67
CA ARG A 540 -34.17 2.10 -7.50
C ARG A 540 -34.74 2.59 -8.82
N VAL A 541 -33.92 2.72 -9.86
CA VAL A 541 -34.39 3.11 -11.20
C VAL A 541 -35.40 2.08 -11.73
N ALA A 542 -35.14 0.80 -11.52
CA ALA A 542 -36.08 -0.26 -11.89
C ALA A 542 -37.45 -0.07 -11.23
N LEU A 543 -37.49 0.30 -9.94
CA LEU A 543 -38.74 0.58 -9.21
C LEU A 543 -39.46 1.81 -9.74
N ALA A 544 -38.74 2.91 -9.97
CA ALA A 544 -39.30 4.13 -10.53
C ALA A 544 -39.90 3.91 -11.94
N GLU A 545 -39.32 3.01 -12.73
CA GLU A 545 -39.80 2.61 -14.06
C GLU A 545 -40.78 1.43 -14.05
N GLY A 546 -41.47 1.18 -12.92
CA GLY A 546 -42.54 0.18 -12.85
C GLY A 546 -42.06 -1.28 -12.88
N GLY A 547 -40.84 -1.55 -12.43
CA GLY A 547 -40.29 -2.91 -12.30
C GLY A 547 -39.68 -3.47 -13.58
N ARG A 548 -39.09 -2.63 -14.43
CA ARG A 548 -38.45 -3.05 -15.69
C ARG A 548 -37.51 -4.24 -15.53
N SER A 549 -37.83 -5.32 -16.24
CA SER A 549 -37.18 -6.63 -16.04
C SER A 549 -35.69 -6.64 -16.35
N ASP A 550 -35.22 -5.80 -17.29
CA ASP A 550 -33.82 -5.66 -17.64
C ASP A 550 -33.00 -5.01 -16.52
N LEU A 551 -33.50 -3.92 -15.93
CA LEU A 551 -32.86 -3.26 -14.80
C LEU A 551 -32.88 -4.14 -13.54
N VAL A 552 -33.98 -4.87 -13.29
CA VAL A 552 -34.05 -5.84 -12.19
C VAL A 552 -33.00 -6.95 -12.35
N ARG A 553 -32.81 -7.47 -13.58
CA ARG A 553 -31.76 -8.45 -13.87
C ARG A 553 -30.36 -7.88 -13.67
N GLN A 554 -30.13 -6.64 -14.12
CA GLN A 554 -28.85 -5.96 -13.94
C GLN A 554 -28.53 -5.75 -12.46
N ALA A 555 -29.45 -5.20 -11.67
CA ALA A 555 -29.27 -5.02 -10.23
C ALA A 555 -28.97 -6.35 -9.53
N THR A 556 -29.72 -7.42 -9.88
CA THR A 556 -29.48 -8.77 -9.37
C THR A 556 -28.07 -9.27 -9.69
N ALA A 557 -27.63 -9.13 -10.95
CA ALA A 557 -26.30 -9.57 -11.37
C ALA A 557 -25.18 -8.81 -10.64
N THR A 558 -25.37 -7.51 -10.36
CA THR A 558 -24.42 -6.73 -9.56
C THR A 558 -24.41 -7.16 -8.10
N LEU A 559 -25.56 -7.50 -7.50
CA LEU A 559 -25.60 -8.09 -6.14
C LEU A 559 -24.92 -9.45 -6.07
N ASP A 560 -25.09 -10.28 -7.10
CA ASP A 560 -24.40 -11.58 -7.21
C ASP A 560 -22.88 -11.38 -7.29
N ALA A 561 -22.40 -10.40 -8.07
CA ALA A 561 -20.98 -10.05 -8.13
C ALA A 561 -20.43 -9.56 -6.78
N ALA A 562 -21.19 -8.74 -6.06
CA ALA A 562 -20.83 -8.31 -4.71
C ALA A 562 -20.74 -9.50 -3.73
N ALA A 563 -21.69 -10.44 -3.81
CA ALA A 563 -21.68 -11.65 -3.00
C ALA A 563 -20.50 -12.58 -3.34
N GLU A 564 -20.19 -12.76 -4.63
CA GLU A 564 -19.02 -13.53 -5.06
C GLU A 564 -17.71 -12.88 -4.59
N ARG A 565 -17.61 -11.54 -4.58
CA ARG A 565 -16.43 -10.85 -4.03
C ARG A 565 -16.27 -11.08 -2.54
N LEU A 566 -17.36 -11.08 -1.78
CA LEU A 566 -17.33 -11.41 -0.35
C LEU A 566 -16.88 -12.86 -0.12
N ARG A 567 -17.28 -13.80 -1.00
CA ARG A 567 -16.91 -15.22 -0.92
C ARG A 567 -15.49 -15.53 -1.43
N GLY A 568 -14.98 -14.80 -2.44
CA GLY A 568 -13.97 -15.31 -3.39
C GLY A 568 -12.57 -14.68 -3.37
N GLY A 569 -12.10 -14.09 -2.27
CA GLY A 569 -10.72 -13.57 -2.18
C GLY A 569 -9.67 -14.64 -1.85
N ARG A 570 -8.47 -14.59 -2.47
CA ARG A 570 -7.26 -15.35 -2.02
C ARG A 570 -6.94 -15.11 -0.55
N GLU A 571 -7.41 -13.98 -0.04
CA GLU A 571 -7.56 -13.73 1.37
C GLU A 571 -8.84 -12.89 1.56
N PRO A 572 -9.85 -13.41 2.27
CA PRO A 572 -11.08 -12.66 2.53
C PRO A 572 -10.75 -11.41 3.33
N TRP A 573 -11.38 -10.28 2.99
CA TRP A 573 -11.16 -9.00 3.66
C TRP A 573 -11.29 -9.12 5.19
N GLY A 574 -12.20 -9.99 5.67
CA GLY A 574 -12.41 -10.28 7.08
C GLY A 574 -11.13 -10.79 7.74
N GLY A 575 -10.36 -11.68 7.09
CA GLY A 575 -9.08 -12.16 7.64
C GLY A 575 -8.09 -11.02 7.90
N ARG A 576 -7.93 -10.10 6.94
CA ARG A 576 -7.06 -8.91 7.10
C ARG A 576 -7.53 -8.01 8.23
N ALA A 577 -8.83 -7.74 8.28
CA ALA A 577 -9.43 -6.87 9.27
C ALA A 577 -9.26 -7.43 10.70
N HIS A 578 -9.52 -8.73 10.88
CA HIS A 578 -9.36 -9.40 12.18
C HIS A 578 -7.90 -9.45 12.61
N ARG A 579 -6.95 -9.76 11.72
CA ARG A 579 -5.52 -9.74 12.08
C ARG A 579 -5.03 -8.35 12.47
N LEU A 580 -5.54 -7.29 11.83
CA LEU A 580 -5.24 -5.93 12.25
C LEU A 580 -5.80 -5.65 13.65
N VAL A 581 -7.05 -6.03 13.92
CA VAL A 581 -7.65 -5.90 15.26
C VAL A 581 -6.87 -6.69 16.31
N GLU A 582 -6.53 -7.95 16.04
CA GLU A 582 -5.72 -8.80 16.94
C GLU A 582 -4.34 -8.20 17.22
N ARG A 583 -3.71 -7.63 16.19
CA ARG A 583 -2.41 -6.94 16.34
C ARG A 583 -2.53 -5.71 17.24
N LEU A 584 -3.53 -4.86 17.00
CA LEU A 584 -3.78 -3.67 17.83
C LEU A 584 -4.10 -4.07 19.26
N ALA A 585 -4.89 -5.13 19.46
CA ALA A 585 -5.21 -5.66 20.78
C ALA A 585 -3.98 -6.16 21.54
N ALA A 586 -3.07 -6.88 20.85
CA ALA A 586 -1.80 -7.29 21.43
C ALA A 586 -0.94 -6.10 21.86
N GLN A 587 -0.82 -5.08 21.00
CA GLN A 587 -0.06 -3.87 21.30
C GLN A 587 -0.66 -3.06 22.46
N SER A 588 -1.98 -2.91 22.45
CA SER A 588 -2.77 -2.27 23.49
C SER A 588 -2.60 -2.96 24.84
N ALA A 589 -2.62 -4.31 24.85
CA ALA A 589 -2.37 -5.12 26.04
C ALA A 589 -0.94 -4.98 26.58
N ASP A 590 0.05 -4.81 25.70
CA ASP A 590 1.45 -4.56 26.05
C ASP A 590 1.71 -3.11 26.54
N GLY A 591 0.67 -2.27 26.58
CA GLY A 591 0.77 -0.87 27.00
C GLY A 591 1.37 0.06 25.94
N ALA A 592 1.44 -0.40 24.69
CA ALA A 592 1.87 0.43 23.57
C ALA A 592 0.95 1.64 23.43
N ARG A 593 1.53 2.83 23.22
CA ARG A 593 0.74 4.05 23.03
C ARG A 593 0.41 4.27 21.55
N ARG A 594 1.07 3.55 20.64
CA ARG A 594 0.90 3.59 19.18
C ARG A 594 1.06 2.19 18.59
N SER A 595 0.50 2.01 17.39
CA SER A 595 0.70 0.79 16.61
C SER A 595 2.18 0.52 16.26
N ASP A 596 3.00 1.57 16.23
CA ASP A 596 4.44 1.44 15.97
C ASP A 596 5.27 1.33 17.27
N ASP A 597 4.63 1.49 18.44
CA ASP A 597 5.25 1.34 19.77
C ASP A 597 5.29 -0.14 20.19
N ALA A 598 5.68 -1.05 19.28
CA ALA A 598 6.28 -2.32 19.73
C ALA A 598 7.44 -1.96 20.68
N PRO A 599 7.72 -2.73 21.75
CA PRO A 599 8.52 -2.27 22.87
C PRO A 599 9.99 -2.03 22.47
N LEU A 600 10.27 -0.83 21.96
CA LEU A 600 11.54 -0.15 22.12
C LEU A 600 11.49 0.48 23.50
N ALA A 601 11.73 -0.38 24.51
CA ALA A 601 12.01 0.08 25.85
C ALA A 601 13.24 0.99 25.82
N ASP A 602 13.06 2.18 26.39
CA ASP A 602 14.05 3.21 26.72
C ASP A 602 14.83 3.84 25.54
N ASP A 603 14.23 4.87 24.94
CA ASP A 603 14.91 6.15 24.67
C ASP A 603 13.88 7.26 24.36
N PHE A 604 13.29 7.81 25.43
CA PHE A 604 12.46 9.02 25.38
C PHE A 604 13.33 10.27 25.21
N VAL A 605 13.96 10.41 24.04
CA VAL A 605 14.37 11.72 23.52
C VAL A 605 14.02 11.73 22.04
N GLY A 606 12.76 12.06 21.75
CA GLY A 606 12.39 12.47 20.38
C GLY A 606 13.38 13.54 19.92
N ALA A 607 13.79 13.48 18.66
CA ALA A 607 14.73 14.46 18.12
C ALA A 607 14.15 15.87 18.38
N PRO A 608 14.98 16.90 18.63
CA PRO A 608 14.50 18.28 18.64
C PRO A 608 13.79 18.55 17.30
N GLY A 609 12.46 18.60 17.31
CA GLY A 609 11.63 18.73 16.10
C GLY A 609 10.60 17.63 15.86
N ASP A 610 10.63 16.50 16.59
CA ASP A 610 9.55 15.51 16.53
C ASP A 610 8.32 16.06 17.25
N ALA A 611 7.34 16.53 16.49
CA ALA A 611 6.10 17.03 17.04
C ALA A 611 5.45 15.94 17.91
N PRO A 612 5.01 16.26 19.14
CA PRO A 612 4.36 15.29 20.01
C PRO A 612 3.11 14.77 19.31
N SER A 613 3.14 13.51 18.89
CA SER A 613 1.98 12.89 18.23
C SER A 613 0.94 12.45 19.28
N PRO A 614 -0.36 12.47 18.93
CA PRO A 614 -1.44 12.26 19.88
C PRO A 614 -1.38 10.86 20.51
N THR A 615 -1.51 10.80 21.83
CA THR A 615 -1.48 9.54 22.62
C THR A 615 -2.80 9.18 23.29
N ARG A 616 -3.77 10.09 23.28
CA ARG A 616 -5.09 9.94 23.90
C ARG A 616 -6.15 10.42 22.94
N LEU A 617 -7.35 9.90 23.07
CA LEU A 617 -8.46 10.25 22.19
C LEU A 617 -8.72 11.77 22.17
N ARG A 618 -8.73 12.45 23.32
CA ARG A 618 -8.91 13.92 23.38
C ARG A 618 -7.88 14.71 22.58
N HIS A 619 -6.66 14.19 22.40
CA HIS A 619 -5.61 14.89 21.65
C HIS A 619 -5.91 14.96 20.15
N MET A 620 -6.75 14.06 19.62
CA MET A 620 -7.14 14.01 18.21
C MET A 620 -8.56 14.52 17.94
N LEU A 621 -9.47 14.41 18.92
CA LEU A 621 -10.90 14.63 18.66
C LEU A 621 -11.18 16.04 18.14
N GLY A 622 -10.55 17.06 18.72
CA GLY A 622 -10.71 18.44 18.26
C GLY A 622 -10.28 18.65 16.81
N SER A 623 -9.11 18.11 16.41
CA SER A 623 -8.63 18.19 15.04
C SER A 623 -9.48 17.35 14.08
N ALA A 624 -9.93 16.17 14.50
CA ALA A 624 -10.80 15.31 13.69
C ALA A 624 -12.17 15.97 13.42
N VAL A 625 -12.78 16.61 14.41
CA VAL A 625 -14.04 17.36 14.23
C VAL A 625 -13.84 18.51 13.24
N TRP A 626 -12.78 19.30 13.41
CA TRP A 626 -12.50 20.41 12.50
C TRP A 626 -12.19 19.96 11.09
N SER A 627 -11.35 18.95 10.91
CA SER A 627 -11.01 18.40 9.59
C SER A 627 -12.26 17.93 8.83
N ARG A 628 -13.19 17.25 9.51
CA ARG A 628 -14.46 16.83 8.87
C ARG A 628 -15.39 18.01 8.58
N PHE A 629 -15.42 19.02 9.45
CA PHE A 629 -16.17 20.24 9.18
C PHE A 629 -15.58 21.04 8.01
N GLU A 630 -14.25 21.08 7.87
CA GLU A 630 -13.57 21.70 6.73
C GLU A 630 -13.85 20.96 5.43
N ALA A 631 -13.95 19.62 5.45
CA ALA A 631 -14.38 18.84 4.29
C ALA A 631 -15.78 19.23 3.80
N ILE A 632 -16.70 19.56 4.71
CA ILE A 632 -18.02 20.12 4.36
C ILE A 632 -17.86 21.50 3.72
N ARG A 633 -17.05 22.38 4.34
CA ARG A 633 -16.85 23.75 3.85
C ARG A 633 -16.16 23.80 2.49
N ALA A 634 -15.25 22.86 2.20
CA ALA A 634 -14.52 22.80 0.94
C ALA A 634 -15.43 22.65 -0.30
N LEU A 635 -16.69 22.23 -0.10
CA LEU A 635 -17.68 22.11 -1.16
C LEU A 635 -18.24 23.46 -1.65
N GLU A 636 -17.89 24.58 -1.02
CA GLU A 636 -18.38 25.94 -1.36
C GLU A 636 -18.24 26.27 -2.85
N ASP A 637 -17.07 25.97 -3.44
CA ASP A 637 -16.80 26.31 -4.83
C ASP A 637 -17.60 25.45 -5.82
N ASP A 638 -17.82 24.18 -5.49
CA ASP A 638 -18.56 23.24 -6.34
C ASP A 638 -20.07 23.53 -6.34
N LEU A 639 -20.60 24.20 -5.30
CA LEU A 639 -22.02 24.58 -5.20
C LEU A 639 -22.45 25.64 -6.22
N ARG A 640 -21.52 26.30 -6.90
CA ARG A 640 -21.84 27.21 -8.01
C ARG A 640 -22.42 26.48 -9.22
N THR A 641 -22.05 25.21 -9.38
CA THR A 641 -22.53 24.31 -10.44
C THR A 641 -22.85 22.96 -9.80
N PRO A 642 -23.95 22.86 -9.03
CA PRO A 642 -24.23 21.68 -8.24
C PRO A 642 -24.49 20.48 -9.15
N THR A 643 -23.94 19.33 -8.76
CA THR A 643 -24.08 18.06 -9.50
C THR A 643 -24.67 16.99 -8.59
N PRO A 644 -25.25 15.91 -9.14
CA PRO A 644 -25.68 14.76 -8.33
C PRO A 644 -24.53 14.13 -7.54
N ALA A 645 -23.31 14.17 -8.10
CA ALA A 645 -22.10 13.75 -7.41
C ALA A 645 -21.76 14.68 -6.22
N LEU A 646 -22.02 15.98 -6.33
CA LEU A 646 -21.82 16.92 -5.23
C LEU A 646 -22.79 16.66 -4.07
N ALA A 647 -24.08 16.46 -4.34
CA ALA A 647 -25.06 16.04 -3.32
C ALA A 647 -24.55 14.82 -2.53
N SER A 648 -23.88 13.94 -3.28
CA SER A 648 -23.34 12.71 -2.77
C SER A 648 -22.11 12.92 -1.89
N HIS A 649 -21.15 13.73 -2.33
CA HIS A 649 -20.00 14.13 -1.53
C HIS A 649 -20.42 14.87 -0.26
N PHE A 650 -21.46 15.71 -0.36
CA PHE A 650 -21.97 16.45 0.77
C PHE A 650 -22.58 15.55 1.84
N ALA A 651 -23.43 14.58 1.46
CA ALA A 651 -23.97 13.59 2.38
C ALA A 651 -22.86 12.78 3.08
N VAL A 652 -21.82 12.36 2.35
CA VAL A 652 -20.65 11.67 2.92
C VAL A 652 -19.90 12.55 3.93
N ALA A 653 -19.68 13.83 3.60
CA ALA A 653 -18.99 14.75 4.50
C ALA A 653 -19.78 14.98 5.80
N LEU A 654 -21.11 15.10 5.71
CA LEU A 654 -22.02 15.20 6.86
C LEU A 654 -21.97 13.93 7.73
N SER A 655 -22.04 12.76 7.10
CA SER A 655 -21.94 11.46 7.79
C SER A 655 -20.61 11.31 8.51
N GLY A 656 -19.51 11.76 7.88
CA GLY A 656 -18.18 11.74 8.47
C GLY A 656 -18.05 12.63 9.71
N LEU A 657 -18.62 13.83 9.69
CA LEU A 657 -18.66 14.70 10.88
C LEU A 657 -19.53 14.08 11.98
N ARG A 658 -20.70 13.53 11.64
CA ARG A 658 -21.58 12.85 12.59
C ARG A 658 -20.90 11.64 13.24
N PHE A 659 -20.13 10.88 12.46
CA PHE A 659 -19.31 9.77 12.96
C PHE A 659 -18.32 10.24 14.01
N VAL A 660 -17.53 11.29 13.74
CA VAL A 660 -16.56 11.81 14.72
C VAL A 660 -17.26 12.37 15.97
N LEU A 661 -18.36 13.11 15.81
CA LEU A 661 -19.13 13.62 16.95
C LEU A 661 -19.67 12.51 17.85
N SER A 662 -20.04 11.38 17.27
CA SER A 662 -20.50 10.23 18.05
C SER A 662 -19.40 9.53 18.85
N LEU A 663 -18.11 9.85 18.61
CA LEU A 663 -17.00 9.47 19.50
C LEU A 663 -16.90 10.40 20.73
N VAL A 664 -17.47 11.61 20.64
CA VAL A 664 -17.47 12.64 21.69
C VAL A 664 -18.69 12.54 22.61
N GLU A 665 -19.72 11.80 22.19
CA GLU A 665 -21.05 11.76 22.80
C GLU A 665 -21.10 11.44 24.31
N PRO A 666 -20.20 10.63 24.89
CA PRO A 666 -20.14 10.43 26.34
C PRO A 666 -19.81 11.72 27.14
N SER A 667 -19.13 12.68 26.51
CA SER A 667 -18.58 13.88 27.16
C SER A 667 -19.31 15.17 26.78
N GLY A 668 -19.84 15.27 25.56
CA GLY A 668 -20.38 16.52 25.02
C GLY A 668 -21.85 16.83 25.33
N GLY A 669 -22.56 15.93 26.03
CA GLY A 669 -23.92 16.14 26.51
C GLY A 669 -24.94 16.47 25.41
N ARG A 670 -25.98 17.24 25.77
CA ARG A 670 -27.10 17.56 24.87
C ARG A 670 -26.68 18.29 23.59
N ALA A 671 -25.63 19.11 23.64
CA ALA A 671 -25.16 19.90 22.51
C ALA A 671 -24.65 19.02 21.35
N VAL A 672 -23.95 17.92 21.66
CA VAL A 672 -23.52 16.95 20.64
C VAL A 672 -24.72 16.23 20.03
N GLY A 673 -25.70 15.84 20.85
CA GLY A 673 -26.94 15.23 20.38
C GLY A 673 -27.71 16.12 19.42
N ASP A 674 -27.96 17.37 19.80
CA ASP A 674 -28.67 18.35 18.97
C ASP A 674 -27.93 18.61 17.63
N LEU A 675 -26.58 18.64 17.66
CA LEU A 675 -25.78 18.82 16.45
C LEU A 675 -25.80 17.57 15.55
N SER A 676 -25.71 16.38 16.15
CA SER A 676 -25.77 15.09 15.46
C SER A 676 -27.13 14.91 14.77
N GLU A 677 -28.22 15.31 15.43
CA GLU A 677 -29.57 15.31 14.87
C GLU A 677 -29.70 16.26 13.68
N ALA A 678 -29.19 17.50 13.82
CA ALA A 678 -29.18 18.47 12.72
C ALA A 678 -28.36 17.97 11.51
N LEU A 679 -27.21 17.34 11.75
CA LEU A 679 -26.39 16.73 10.70
C LEU A 679 -27.10 15.56 10.03
N GLY A 680 -27.82 14.72 10.79
CA GLY A 680 -28.61 13.62 10.25
C GLY A 680 -29.77 14.12 9.37
N ALA A 681 -30.44 15.20 9.77
CA ALA A 681 -31.47 15.85 8.97
C ALA A 681 -30.90 16.43 7.66
N ALA A 682 -29.74 17.10 7.73
CA ALA A 682 -29.06 17.63 6.55
C ALA A 682 -28.57 16.51 5.61
N GLU A 683 -28.03 15.42 6.16
CA GLU A 683 -27.61 14.23 5.40
C GLU A 683 -28.81 13.65 4.64
N ALA A 684 -29.96 13.47 5.31
CA ALA A 684 -31.19 13.00 4.69
C ALA A 684 -31.69 13.94 3.58
N ALA A 685 -31.63 15.26 3.79
CA ALA A 685 -32.05 16.25 2.80
C ALA A 685 -31.14 16.26 1.56
N ALA A 686 -29.82 16.17 1.74
CA ALA A 686 -28.87 16.08 0.62
C ALA A 686 -29.11 14.83 -0.24
N VAL A 687 -29.43 13.71 0.42
CA VAL A 687 -29.82 12.48 -0.25
C VAL A 687 -31.14 12.66 -1.02
N GLU A 688 -32.15 13.29 -0.42
CA GLU A 688 -33.43 13.56 -1.07
C GLU A 688 -33.29 14.47 -2.30
N VAL A 689 -32.45 15.51 -2.23
CA VAL A 689 -32.13 16.37 -3.37
C VAL A 689 -31.63 15.56 -4.57
N ARG A 690 -30.69 14.64 -4.33
CA ARG A 690 -30.19 13.72 -5.38
C ARG A 690 -31.32 12.88 -5.98
N GLN A 691 -32.19 12.36 -5.12
CA GLN A 691 -33.31 11.49 -5.52
C GLN A 691 -34.34 12.24 -6.37
N ARG A 692 -34.70 13.48 -5.99
CA ARG A 692 -35.61 14.33 -6.78
C ARG A 692 -35.02 14.66 -8.15
N HIS A 693 -33.73 14.97 -8.21
CA HIS A 693 -33.04 15.19 -9.48
C HIS A 693 -33.07 13.95 -10.37
N ALA A 694 -32.76 12.76 -9.82
CA ALA A 694 -32.84 11.50 -10.56
C ALA A 694 -34.28 11.20 -11.07
N GLY A 695 -35.30 11.65 -10.33
CA GLY A 695 -36.71 11.60 -10.73
C GLY A 695 -37.13 12.69 -11.74
N GLY A 696 -36.21 13.47 -12.31
CA GLY A 696 -36.47 14.46 -13.35
C GLY A 696 -36.64 15.91 -12.88
N HIS A 697 -36.47 16.21 -11.59
CA HIS A 697 -36.55 17.58 -11.07
C HIS A 697 -35.18 18.26 -11.16
N ALA A 698 -34.85 18.81 -12.33
CA ALA A 698 -33.54 19.43 -12.60
C ALA A 698 -33.14 20.51 -11.58
N ASP A 699 -34.11 21.30 -11.09
CA ASP A 699 -33.87 22.41 -10.16
C ASP A 699 -33.58 21.95 -8.71
N ALA A 700 -33.80 20.67 -8.37
CA ALA A 700 -33.62 20.17 -7.00
C ALA A 700 -32.19 20.37 -6.48
N LEU A 701 -31.19 20.37 -7.36
CA LEU A 701 -29.78 20.57 -7.00
C LEU A 701 -29.50 21.97 -6.44
N ASN A 702 -30.36 22.96 -6.72
CA ASN A 702 -30.22 24.31 -6.16
C ASN A 702 -30.41 24.32 -4.63
N ASP A 703 -31.19 23.37 -4.09
CA ASP A 703 -31.45 23.26 -2.65
C ASP A 703 -30.18 22.85 -1.85
N LEU A 704 -29.14 22.31 -2.52
CA LEU A 704 -27.86 21.99 -1.86
C LEU A 704 -27.15 23.23 -1.32
N ALA A 705 -27.26 24.36 -2.01
CA ALA A 705 -26.61 25.60 -1.58
C ALA A 705 -27.22 26.10 -0.27
N ASP A 706 -28.54 26.01 -0.13
CA ASP A 706 -29.26 26.40 1.09
C ASP A 706 -28.93 25.46 2.25
N LEU A 707 -28.94 24.14 2.01
CA LEU A 707 -28.54 23.15 3.02
C LEU A 707 -27.11 23.36 3.49
N TRP A 708 -26.18 23.60 2.55
CA TRP A 708 -24.78 23.89 2.88
C TRP A 708 -24.65 25.20 3.67
N ALA A 709 -25.37 26.25 3.29
CA ALA A 709 -25.37 27.53 4.00
C ALA A 709 -25.89 27.38 5.43
N GLU A 710 -26.89 26.52 5.66
CA GLU A 710 -27.41 26.21 7.00
C GLU A 710 -26.34 25.53 7.87
N VAL A 711 -25.73 24.45 7.38
CA VAL A 711 -24.70 23.68 8.14
C VAL A 711 -23.35 24.37 8.20
N THR A 712 -23.14 25.48 7.49
CA THR A 712 -21.94 26.32 7.60
C THR A 712 -22.23 27.71 8.17
N SER A 713 -23.45 27.93 8.64
CA SER A 713 -23.89 29.19 9.24
C SER A 713 -23.07 29.56 10.49
N PRO A 714 -22.95 30.85 10.85
CA PRO A 714 -22.26 31.27 12.08
C PRO A 714 -22.78 30.58 13.35
N PRO A 715 -24.11 30.38 13.55
CA PRO A 715 -24.61 29.59 14.68
C PRO A 715 -24.13 28.15 14.67
N PHE A 716 -24.10 27.49 13.50
CA PHE A 716 -23.60 26.11 13.38
C PHE A 716 -22.11 26.03 13.72
N LYS A 717 -21.29 26.92 13.14
CA LYS A 717 -19.86 27.06 13.44
C LYS A 717 -19.61 27.26 14.94
N LYS A 718 -20.41 28.09 15.60
CA LYS A 718 -20.33 28.32 17.05
C LYS A 718 -20.63 27.06 17.85
N ARG A 719 -21.60 26.24 17.43
CA ARG A 719 -21.88 24.94 18.07
C ARG A 719 -20.72 23.96 17.92
N VAL A 720 -20.15 23.83 16.72
CA VAL A 720 -18.96 22.99 16.46
C VAL A 720 -17.79 23.44 17.32
N ALA A 721 -17.48 24.75 17.34
CA ALA A 721 -16.41 25.30 18.16
C ALA A 721 -16.64 25.09 19.67
N GLY A 722 -17.90 25.21 20.12
CA GLY A 722 -18.26 24.93 21.51
C GLY A 722 -18.00 23.48 21.90
N ILE A 723 -18.32 22.52 21.03
CA ILE A 723 -18.04 21.09 21.27
C ILE A 723 -16.53 20.86 21.29
N VAL A 724 -15.77 21.39 20.32
CA VAL A 724 -14.30 21.23 20.29
C VAL A 724 -13.66 21.84 21.54
N ALA A 725 -14.18 22.94 22.07
CA ALA A 725 -13.65 23.54 23.30
C ALA A 725 -13.93 22.71 24.58
N THR A 726 -14.89 21.78 24.54
CA THR A 726 -15.24 20.90 25.67
C THR A 726 -14.49 19.57 25.67
N VAL A 727 -13.84 19.23 24.55
CA VAL A 727 -13.07 17.99 24.36
C VAL A 727 -11.59 18.29 24.52
#